data_AF-A0A2J8QB55-F1
#
_entry.id   AF-A0A2J8QB55-F1
#
_cell.length_a   1.000
_cell.length_b   1.000
_cell.length_c   1.000
_cell.angle_alpha   90.00
_cell.angle_beta   90.00
_cell.angle_gamma   90.00
#
_symmetry.space_group_name_H-M   'P 1'
#
loop_
_entity.id
_entity.type
_entity.pdbx_description
1 polymer ?
#
loop_
_entity_poly.entity_id
_entity_poly.type
_entity_poly.pdbx_seq_one_letter_code
_entity_poly.pdbx_strand_id
1 'polypeptide(L)'
;MLKFRTVHGGLRLLGIRRTSTAPAASPNVRRLEYKPIKKVMVANRGEIAIRVFRACTELGIRTVAIYSEQDTGQMHRQKADEAYLIGRGLAPVQAYLHIPDIIKVAKENNVDAVHPGYGFLSERADFAQACQDAGVRFIGPSPEVVRKMGDKVEARAIAIAAGVPVVPGTDAPITSLHEAHEFSNTYGFPIIFKAAYGGGGRGMRVVHSYEELEENYTRAYSEALAAFGNGALFVEKFIEKPRHIEVQILGDQYGNILHLYERDCSIQRRHQKVVEIAPAAHLDPQLRTRLTSDSVKLAKQVGYENAGTVEFLVDRHGKHYFIEVNSRLQVEHTVTEEITDVDLVHAQIHVAEGRSLPDLGLRQENIRINGCAIQCRVTTEDPARSFQPDTGRIEVFRSGEGMGIRLDNASAFQGAVISPHYDSLLVKVIAHGKDHPTAATKMSRALAEFRVRGVKTNIAFLQNVLNNQQFLAGTVDTQFIDENPELFQLRPAQNRAQKLLHYLGHVMVNGPTTPIPVKASPSPTDPIVPAVPIGPPPAGFRDILLREGPEGFARAVRNHPGLLLMDTTFRDAHQSLLATRVRTHDLKKIAPYVAHNFSKLFSMENWGGATFDVAMRFLYECPWRRLQELRELIPNIPFQMLLRGANAVGYTNYPDNVVFKFCEVAKENGMDVFRVFDSLNYLPNMLLGMEAAGSAGGVVEAAISYTGDVADPSRTKYSLQYYMGLAEELVRAGTHILCIKDMAGLLKPTACTMLVSSLRDRFPDLPLHIHTHDTSGAGVAAMLACAQAGADVVDVAADSMSGMTSQPSMGALVACTRGTPLDTEVPMERVFDYSEYWEGARGLYAAFDCTATMKSGNSDVYENEIPGGQYTNLHFQAHSMGLGSKFKEVKKAYVEANQMLGDLIKVTPSSKIVGDLAQFMVHNGLSRAEAEAQAEELSFPRSVVEFLQGYIGVPHGGFPEPFRSKVLKDLPRVEGRPGASLPPLDLQALEKELVDRHGEEVTPEDVLSAAMYPDVFAHFKDFTATFGPLDSLNTRLFLQGPKIAEEFEVELERGKTLHIKALAVSDLNRAGQRQVFFELNGQLRSILVKDTQAMKEMHFHPKALKDVKGQIGAPMPGKVIDIKVVAGAKVAKGQPLCVLSAMKMETVVTSPMEGTVRKVHVTKDMTLEGDDLILEIE
;
A
#
# COMPACT_ATOMS: atom_id res chain seq x y z
N MET A 1 33.15 58.14 30.39
CA MET A 1 32.75 58.36 31.81
C MET A 1 32.80 57.00 32.52
N LEU A 2 33.54 56.93 33.65
CA LEU A 2 33.67 55.84 34.67
C LEU A 2 33.90 54.39 34.16
N LYS A 3 35.12 53.83 34.03
CA LYS A 3 36.21 53.43 34.97
C LYS A 3 35.78 52.53 36.16
N PHE A 4 36.39 51.34 36.28
CA PHE A 4 37.09 50.71 37.44
C PHE A 4 37.28 49.21 37.12
N ARG A 5 38.34 48.45 37.44
CA ARG A 5 39.78 48.64 37.72
C ARG A 5 40.35 47.22 37.91
N THR A 6 41.51 46.94 37.34
CA THR A 6 42.37 45.77 37.59
C THR A 6 43.08 45.88 38.95
N VAL A 7 43.33 44.75 39.63
CA VAL A 7 44.49 44.60 40.56
C VAL A 7 45.02 43.15 40.48
N HIS A 8 46.30 43.05 40.15
CA HIS A 8 47.18 41.89 40.38
C HIS A 8 47.84 42.02 41.76
N GLY A 9 48.12 40.89 42.41
CA GLY A 9 49.04 40.82 43.54
C GLY A 9 49.48 39.39 43.80
N GLY A 10 50.77 39.09 43.62
CA GLY A 10 51.40 37.84 44.06
C GLY A 10 52.13 38.00 45.39
N LEU A 11 52.47 36.89 46.07
CA LEU A 11 53.79 36.62 46.67
C LEU A 11 53.84 35.26 47.41
N ARG A 12 54.90 34.50 47.07
CA ARG A 12 55.84 33.69 47.91
C ARG A 12 55.42 32.46 48.74
N LEU A 13 56.20 31.40 48.45
CA LEU A 13 56.64 30.26 49.26
C LEU A 13 56.83 30.52 50.77
N LEU A 14 56.54 29.48 51.57
CA LEU A 14 57.46 28.94 52.59
C LEU A 14 57.04 27.51 52.99
N GLY A 15 57.95 26.56 52.82
CA GLY A 15 57.80 25.19 53.29
C GLY A 15 58.31 25.03 54.72
N ILE A 16 57.71 24.09 55.46
CA ILE A 16 58.27 23.49 56.66
C ILE A 16 58.07 21.97 56.59
N ARG A 17 59.20 21.24 56.55
CA ARG A 17 59.29 19.79 56.82
C ARG A 17 58.91 19.52 58.28
N ARG A 18 58.12 18.48 58.54
CA ARG A 18 58.26 17.68 59.76
C ARG A 18 58.19 16.18 59.44
N THR A 19 59.03 15.49 60.19
CA THR A 19 59.53 14.13 60.09
C THR A 19 58.51 13.04 60.38
N SER A 20 58.83 11.87 59.82
CA SER A 20 58.17 10.57 59.93
C SER A 20 58.00 10.03 61.35
N THR A 21 56.89 9.30 61.56
CA THR A 21 56.85 8.07 62.35
C THR A 21 55.91 7.09 61.64
N ALA A 22 56.43 5.95 61.20
CA ALA A 22 55.66 4.87 60.58
C ALA A 22 55.02 3.95 61.65
N PRO A 23 53.85 3.37 61.41
CA PRO A 23 53.45 2.11 62.01
C PRO A 23 53.55 0.94 61.02
N ALA A 24 53.64 -0.25 61.60
CA ALA A 24 54.06 -1.52 61.02
C ALA A 24 53.20 -2.02 59.84
N ALA A 25 53.86 -2.82 58.99
CA ALA A 25 53.34 -3.45 57.79
C ALA A 25 52.24 -4.49 58.07
N SER A 26 51.15 -4.40 57.31
CA SER A 26 50.18 -5.47 57.03
C SER A 26 50.49 -6.05 55.64
N PRO A 27 50.44 -7.37 55.41
CA PRO A 27 50.87 -7.95 54.15
C PRO A 27 49.79 -7.82 53.05
N ASN A 28 50.24 -7.47 51.84
CA ASN A 28 49.56 -7.59 50.54
C ASN A 28 48.21 -6.88 50.32
N VAL A 29 48.24 -5.54 50.23
CA VAL A 29 47.28 -4.82 49.37
C VAL A 29 48.00 -4.53 48.04
N ARG A 30 47.57 -5.15 46.94
CA ARG A 30 47.97 -4.70 45.60
C ARG A 30 47.53 -3.24 45.46
N ARG A 31 48.46 -2.29 45.48
CA ARG A 31 48.17 -0.91 45.06
C ARG A 31 47.95 -0.92 43.55
N LEU A 32 46.70 -1.03 43.13
CA LEU A 32 46.30 -0.75 41.76
C LEU A 32 46.48 0.75 41.52
N GLU A 33 47.28 1.10 40.53
CA GLU A 33 47.59 2.50 40.20
C GLU A 33 46.57 3.00 39.19
N TYR A 34 45.89 4.11 39.50
CA TYR A 34 45.01 4.79 38.54
C TYR A 34 45.81 5.18 37.30
N LYS A 35 45.36 4.71 36.13
CA LYS A 35 45.99 5.05 34.85
C LYS A 35 44.93 5.58 33.89
N PRO A 36 44.93 6.88 33.54
CA PRO A 36 43.90 7.44 32.67
C PRO A 36 43.91 6.77 31.29
N ILE A 37 42.72 6.63 30.70
CA ILE A 37 42.53 6.17 29.32
C ILE A 37 42.38 7.40 28.43
N LYS A 38 43.18 7.52 27.37
CA LYS A 38 43.12 8.66 26.42
C LYS A 38 42.50 8.29 25.08
N LYS A 39 42.58 7.03 24.68
CA LYS A 39 42.00 6.53 23.43
C LYS A 39 41.32 5.16 23.59
N VAL A 40 40.02 5.09 23.27
CA VAL A 40 39.21 3.86 23.29
C VAL A 40 38.81 3.45 21.89
N MET A 41 39.06 2.18 21.53
CA MET A 41 38.49 1.56 20.34
C MET A 41 37.26 0.75 20.72
N VAL A 42 36.18 0.87 19.94
CA VAL A 42 35.01 0.02 20.12
C VAL A 42 35.06 -1.13 19.12
N ALA A 43 35.23 -2.36 19.63
CA ALA A 43 35.25 -3.57 18.82
C ALA A 43 33.84 -4.06 18.48
N ASN A 44 33.02 -3.15 17.92
CA ASN A 44 31.60 -3.38 17.64
C ASN A 44 31.10 -2.41 16.54
N ARG A 45 29.79 -2.46 16.25
CA ARG A 45 29.10 -1.64 15.25
C ARG A 45 27.78 -1.08 15.78
N GLY A 46 27.10 -0.28 14.95
CA GLY A 46 25.72 0.13 15.20
C GLY A 46 25.53 0.98 16.47
N GLU A 47 24.39 0.81 17.15
CA GLU A 47 24.00 1.69 18.26
C GLU A 47 25.01 1.65 19.41
N ILE A 48 25.49 0.46 19.78
CA ILE A 48 26.35 0.30 20.95
C ILE A 48 27.71 0.96 20.75
N ALA A 49 28.25 0.93 19.53
CA ALA A 49 29.45 1.68 19.21
C ALA A 49 29.22 3.18 19.42
N ILE A 50 28.10 3.71 18.93
CA ILE A 50 27.74 5.12 19.13
C ILE A 50 27.52 5.45 20.61
N ARG A 51 26.86 4.59 21.38
CA ARG A 51 26.63 4.74 22.82
C ARG A 51 27.95 4.85 23.59
N VAL A 52 28.94 4.01 23.25
CA VAL A 52 30.27 4.07 23.86
C VAL A 52 31.05 5.30 23.40
N PHE A 53 30.95 5.70 22.13
CA PHE A 53 31.59 6.93 21.64
C PHE A 53 31.05 8.19 22.33
N ARG A 54 29.74 8.25 22.60
CA ARG A 54 29.12 9.33 23.39
C ARG A 54 29.75 9.45 24.77
N ALA A 55 29.79 8.34 25.51
CA ALA A 55 30.44 8.27 26.83
C ALA A 55 31.92 8.68 26.78
N CYS A 56 32.68 8.17 25.81
CA CYS A 56 34.09 8.57 25.65
C CYS A 56 34.24 10.07 25.37
N THR A 57 33.39 10.63 24.51
CA THR A 57 33.41 12.06 24.15
C THR A 57 33.10 12.94 25.37
N GLU A 58 32.10 12.57 26.16
CA GLU A 58 31.73 13.26 27.41
C GLU A 58 32.87 13.23 28.44
N LEU A 59 33.65 12.15 28.48
CA LEU A 59 34.85 12.00 29.31
C LEU A 59 36.13 12.62 28.71
N GLY A 60 36.06 13.19 27.50
CA GLY A 60 37.22 13.77 26.80
C GLY A 60 38.23 12.73 26.26
N ILE A 61 37.77 11.51 26.02
CA ILE A 61 38.55 10.36 25.53
C ILE A 61 38.38 10.24 24.01
N ARG A 62 39.50 10.09 23.28
CA ARG A 62 39.49 9.88 21.82
C ARG A 62 38.93 8.52 21.46
N THR A 63 38.23 8.44 20.33
CA THR A 63 37.45 7.27 19.92
C THR A 63 37.91 6.67 18.61
N VAL A 64 37.93 5.34 18.53
CA VAL A 64 38.26 4.59 17.31
C VAL A 64 37.13 3.61 16.96
N ALA A 65 36.62 3.71 15.74
CA ALA A 65 35.68 2.74 15.17
C ALA A 65 36.40 1.71 14.27
N ILE A 66 35.84 0.52 14.21
CA ILE A 66 36.16 -0.48 13.20
C ILE A 66 34.93 -0.73 12.31
N TYR A 67 35.15 -1.06 11.04
CA TYR A 67 34.05 -1.34 10.11
C TYR A 67 34.45 -2.35 9.03
N SER A 68 33.46 -3.08 8.49
CA SER A 68 33.62 -3.96 7.32
C SER A 68 33.42 -3.21 6.00
N GLU A 69 33.70 -3.82 4.85
CA GLU A 69 33.44 -3.22 3.53
C GLU A 69 31.94 -2.88 3.33
N GLN A 70 31.05 -3.67 3.92
CA GLN A 70 29.60 -3.50 3.83
C GLN A 70 29.05 -2.43 4.77
N ASP A 71 29.80 -2.04 5.80
CA ASP A 71 29.42 -0.97 6.75
C ASP A 71 30.06 0.39 6.42
N THR A 72 30.61 0.56 5.21
CA THR A 72 31.26 1.81 4.77
C THR A 72 30.35 3.05 4.90
N GLY A 73 29.03 2.90 4.74
CA GLY A 73 28.04 3.96 4.87
C GLY A 73 27.38 4.10 6.25
N GLN A 74 27.78 3.32 7.27
CA GLN A 74 27.10 3.32 8.57
C GLN A 74 27.50 4.48 9.48
N MET A 75 26.57 4.88 10.36
CA MET A 75 26.76 6.05 11.24
C MET A 75 27.85 5.86 12.29
N HIS A 76 28.01 4.67 12.87
CA HIS A 76 29.01 4.47 13.95
C HIS A 76 30.43 4.82 13.50
N ARG A 77 30.76 4.53 12.23
CA ARG A 77 32.01 4.92 11.59
C ARG A 77 32.25 6.43 11.62
N GLN A 78 31.20 7.22 11.42
CA GLN A 78 31.26 8.68 11.33
C GLN A 78 31.18 9.36 12.71
N LYS A 79 30.86 8.61 13.77
CA LYS A 79 30.72 9.12 15.14
C LYS A 79 32.00 9.00 15.97
N ALA A 80 32.99 8.24 15.50
CA ALA A 80 34.30 8.16 16.12
C ALA A 80 35.28 9.21 15.55
N ASP A 81 36.33 9.54 16.31
CA ASP A 81 37.40 10.45 15.85
C ASP A 81 38.24 9.83 14.72
N GLU A 82 38.44 8.51 14.78
CA GLU A 82 39.21 7.72 13.83
C GLU A 82 38.42 6.44 13.47
N ALA A 83 38.53 5.94 12.22
CA ALA A 83 37.83 4.73 11.82
C ALA A 83 38.64 3.89 10.81
N TYR A 84 38.70 2.57 11.01
CA TYR A 84 39.53 1.66 10.23
C TYR A 84 38.76 0.47 9.66
N LEU A 85 39.04 0.15 8.40
CA LEU A 85 38.52 -1.05 7.75
C LEU A 85 39.19 -2.29 8.35
N ILE A 86 38.40 -3.30 8.68
CA ILE A 86 38.86 -4.60 9.16
C ILE A 86 38.35 -5.73 8.25
N GLY A 87 39.06 -6.85 8.24
CA GLY A 87 38.63 -8.08 7.59
C GLY A 87 38.43 -7.94 6.09
N ARG A 88 39.31 -7.21 5.39
CA ARG A 88 39.24 -7.05 3.93
C ARG A 88 39.12 -8.41 3.24
N GLY A 89 38.11 -8.58 2.39
CA GLY A 89 37.82 -9.84 1.70
C GLY A 89 37.15 -10.92 2.55
N LEU A 90 36.91 -10.69 3.85
CA LEU A 90 36.14 -11.59 4.71
C LEU A 90 34.64 -11.31 4.58
N ALA A 91 33.83 -12.31 4.94
CA ALA A 91 32.39 -12.12 5.06
C ALA A 91 32.04 -11.05 6.13
N PRO A 92 30.93 -10.30 5.98
CA PRO A 92 30.66 -9.09 6.77
C PRO A 92 30.70 -9.27 8.29
N VAL A 93 30.12 -10.36 8.80
CA VAL A 93 30.14 -10.70 10.25
C VAL A 93 31.51 -11.23 10.69
N GLN A 94 32.20 -11.96 9.79
CA GLN A 94 33.48 -12.56 10.11
C GLN A 94 34.57 -11.51 10.30
N ALA A 95 34.47 -10.37 9.59
CA ALA A 95 35.35 -9.22 9.81
C ALA A 95 35.36 -8.78 11.29
N TYR A 96 34.18 -8.59 11.90
CA TYR A 96 34.05 -8.19 13.31
C TYR A 96 34.39 -9.29 14.32
N LEU A 97 34.57 -10.53 13.87
CA LEU A 97 35.04 -11.65 14.70
C LEU A 97 36.54 -11.93 14.53
N HIS A 98 37.24 -11.18 13.67
CA HIS A 98 38.63 -11.45 13.31
C HIS A 98 39.62 -10.80 14.30
N ILE A 99 39.83 -11.47 15.43
CA ILE A 99 40.67 -11.01 16.55
C ILE A 99 42.05 -10.47 16.10
N PRO A 100 42.85 -11.17 15.26
CA PRO A 100 44.19 -10.69 14.91
C PRO A 100 44.21 -9.32 14.22
N ASP A 101 43.21 -9.04 13.39
CA ASP A 101 43.12 -7.79 12.63
C ASP A 101 42.62 -6.64 13.53
N ILE A 102 41.70 -6.93 14.44
CA ILE A 102 41.25 -5.97 15.46
C ILE A 102 42.41 -5.58 16.40
N ILE A 103 43.18 -6.55 16.89
CA ILE A 103 44.36 -6.29 17.73
C ILE A 103 45.44 -5.53 16.96
N LYS A 104 45.65 -5.86 15.68
CA LYS A 104 46.57 -5.12 14.80
C LYS A 104 46.16 -3.64 14.70
N VAL A 105 44.89 -3.36 14.41
CA VAL A 105 44.37 -1.98 14.34
C VAL A 105 44.54 -1.26 15.67
N ALA A 106 44.29 -1.92 16.81
CA ALA A 106 44.49 -1.34 18.13
C ALA A 106 45.95 -0.88 18.35
N LYS A 107 46.91 -1.75 18.00
CA LYS A 107 48.35 -1.50 18.17
C LYS A 107 48.87 -0.43 17.23
N GLU A 108 48.53 -0.50 15.95
CA GLU A 108 49.00 0.46 14.93
C GLU A 108 48.52 1.90 15.21
N ASN A 109 47.41 2.05 15.94
CA ASN A 109 46.78 3.36 16.20
C ASN A 109 46.87 3.82 17.66
N ASN A 110 47.74 3.19 18.46
CA ASN A 110 48.01 3.54 19.87
C ASN A 110 46.73 3.61 20.73
N VAL A 111 45.89 2.59 20.64
CA VAL A 111 44.68 2.45 21.45
C VAL A 111 45.05 2.02 22.87
N ASP A 112 44.54 2.74 23.88
CA ASP A 112 44.80 2.41 25.30
C ASP A 112 43.89 1.28 25.80
N ALA A 113 42.63 1.28 25.33
CA ALA A 113 41.61 0.34 25.77
C ALA A 113 40.62 -0.02 24.66
N VAL A 114 40.07 -1.24 24.71
CA VAL A 114 39.03 -1.73 23.81
C VAL A 114 37.76 -1.96 24.60
N HIS A 115 36.66 -1.33 24.17
CA HIS A 115 35.33 -1.66 24.63
C HIS A 115 34.70 -2.63 23.63
N PRO A 116 34.25 -3.83 24.05
CA PRO A 116 33.71 -4.81 23.12
C PRO A 116 32.22 -4.60 22.78
N GLY A 117 31.56 -3.59 23.37
CA GLY A 117 30.10 -3.49 23.35
C GLY A 117 29.42 -4.76 23.88
N TYR A 118 28.46 -5.28 23.11
CA TYR A 118 27.79 -6.56 23.35
C TYR A 118 27.69 -7.38 22.05
N GLY A 119 27.49 -8.70 22.16
CA GLY A 119 27.61 -9.60 21.00
C GLY A 119 29.03 -9.65 20.44
N PHE A 120 29.21 -10.19 19.23
CA PHE A 120 30.53 -10.39 18.61
C PHE A 120 31.56 -11.04 19.54
N LEU A 121 32.56 -10.28 20.00
CA LEU A 121 33.69 -10.74 20.81
C LEU A 121 33.57 -10.38 22.30
N SER A 122 32.45 -9.82 22.73
CA SER A 122 32.28 -9.32 24.11
C SER A 122 32.31 -10.37 25.22
N GLU A 123 31.99 -11.62 24.90
CA GLU A 123 32.07 -12.76 25.84
C GLU A 123 33.19 -13.74 25.48
N ARG A 124 34.12 -13.33 24.62
CA ARG A 124 35.22 -14.17 24.14
C ARG A 124 36.45 -13.99 25.03
N ALA A 125 36.68 -14.95 25.92
CA ALA A 125 37.84 -14.93 26.83
C ALA A 125 39.19 -14.86 26.08
N ASP A 126 39.29 -15.49 24.90
CA ASP A 126 40.46 -15.41 24.02
C ASP A 126 40.68 -14.02 23.44
N PHE A 127 39.61 -13.25 23.18
CA PHE A 127 39.73 -11.85 22.77
C PHE A 127 40.15 -10.95 23.93
N ALA A 128 39.56 -11.12 25.11
CA ALA A 128 39.95 -10.38 26.31
C ALA A 128 41.43 -10.63 26.65
N GLN A 129 41.88 -11.89 26.55
CA GLN A 129 43.29 -12.27 26.73
C GLN A 129 44.18 -11.64 25.66
N ALA A 130 43.79 -11.68 24.37
CA ALA A 130 44.55 -11.08 23.28
C ALA A 130 44.71 -9.55 23.44
N CYS A 131 43.71 -8.86 24.01
CA CYS A 131 43.84 -7.45 24.37
C CYS A 131 44.93 -7.24 25.43
N GLN A 132 44.88 -8.03 26.52
CA GLN A 132 45.87 -7.96 27.60
C GLN A 132 47.29 -8.25 27.10
N ASP A 133 47.46 -9.30 26.28
CA ASP A 133 48.74 -9.71 25.69
C ASP A 133 49.30 -8.62 24.75
N ALA A 134 48.43 -7.85 24.10
CA ALA A 134 48.79 -6.71 23.25
C ALA A 134 49.08 -5.43 24.03
N GLY A 135 48.92 -5.42 25.37
CA GLY A 135 49.08 -4.24 26.22
C GLY A 135 47.91 -3.25 26.13
N VAL A 136 46.76 -3.69 25.63
CA VAL A 136 45.54 -2.89 25.47
C VAL A 136 44.53 -3.33 26.52
N ARG A 137 43.94 -2.40 27.27
CA ARG A 137 42.99 -2.78 28.33
C ARG A 137 41.67 -3.26 27.74
N PHE A 138 41.15 -4.36 28.24
CA PHE A 138 39.81 -4.81 27.92
C PHE A 138 38.81 -4.14 28.88
N ILE A 139 37.86 -3.37 28.36
CA ILE A 139 36.80 -2.73 29.18
C ILE A 139 35.69 -3.75 29.37
N GLY A 140 35.85 -4.58 30.40
CA GLY A 140 34.96 -5.68 30.77
C GLY A 140 35.58 -6.49 31.91
N PRO A 141 35.01 -7.65 32.26
CA PRO A 141 35.58 -8.54 33.26
C PRO A 141 36.91 -9.14 32.81
N SER A 142 37.70 -9.66 33.76
CA SER A 142 38.96 -10.34 33.45
C SER A 142 38.75 -11.56 32.53
N PRO A 143 39.73 -11.96 31.70
CA PRO A 143 39.61 -13.13 30.83
C PRO A 143 39.22 -14.41 31.59
N GLU A 144 39.69 -14.56 32.83
CA GLU A 144 39.33 -15.67 33.70
C GLU A 144 37.85 -15.64 34.10
N VAL A 145 37.32 -14.47 34.47
CA VAL A 145 35.89 -14.30 34.80
C VAL A 145 35.03 -14.52 33.56
N VAL A 146 35.41 -13.99 32.40
CA VAL A 146 34.70 -14.21 31.12
C VAL A 146 34.64 -15.70 30.80
N ARG A 147 35.73 -16.45 30.98
CA ARG A 147 35.76 -17.91 30.77
C ARG A 147 34.84 -18.64 31.75
N LYS A 148 34.98 -18.38 33.05
CA LYS A 148 34.21 -19.03 34.12
C LYS A 148 32.70 -18.80 33.99
N MET A 149 32.31 -17.60 33.60
CA MET A 149 30.90 -17.22 33.45
C MET A 149 30.32 -17.58 32.08
N GLY A 150 31.17 -17.67 31.04
CA GLY A 150 30.76 -18.06 29.69
C GLY A 150 30.51 -19.56 29.52
N ASP A 151 31.10 -20.40 30.38
CA ASP A 151 30.79 -21.83 30.45
C ASP A 151 29.59 -22.06 31.39
N LYS A 152 28.48 -22.56 30.84
CA LYS A 152 27.22 -22.75 31.59
C LYS A 152 27.34 -23.78 32.70
N VAL A 153 28.18 -24.80 32.55
CA VAL A 153 28.39 -25.84 33.57
C VAL A 153 29.24 -25.27 34.70
N GLU A 154 30.33 -24.57 34.36
CA GLU A 154 31.19 -23.92 35.36
C GLU A 154 30.44 -22.82 36.13
N ALA A 155 29.69 -21.96 35.43
CA ALA A 155 28.87 -20.91 36.03
C ALA A 155 27.79 -21.48 36.99
N ARG A 156 27.15 -22.57 36.61
CA ARG A 156 26.15 -23.27 37.43
C ARG A 156 26.77 -23.87 38.70
N ALA A 157 27.92 -24.53 38.60
CA ALA A 157 28.63 -25.07 39.75
C ALA A 157 29.01 -23.94 40.74
N ILE A 158 29.43 -22.79 40.23
CA ILE A 158 29.74 -21.61 41.03
C ILE A 158 28.48 -21.04 41.71
N ALA A 159 27.34 -21.00 41.00
CA ALA A 159 26.07 -20.55 41.58
C ALA A 159 25.63 -21.44 42.75
N ILE A 160 25.72 -22.77 42.59
CA ILE A 160 25.44 -23.73 43.67
C ILE A 160 26.38 -23.50 44.86
N ALA A 161 27.69 -23.36 44.60
CA ALA A 161 28.68 -23.09 45.65
C ALA A 161 28.46 -21.75 46.38
N ALA A 162 27.90 -20.75 45.69
CA ALA A 162 27.52 -19.46 46.26
C ALA A 162 26.16 -19.49 47.00
N GLY A 163 25.48 -20.64 47.03
CA GLY A 163 24.16 -20.80 47.64
C GLY A 163 23.03 -20.14 46.86
N VAL A 164 23.24 -19.88 45.56
CA VAL A 164 22.23 -19.32 44.65
C VAL A 164 21.41 -20.47 44.06
N PRO A 165 20.07 -20.44 44.15
CA PRO A 165 19.23 -21.49 43.58
C PRO A 165 19.43 -21.60 42.06
N VAL A 166 19.61 -22.83 41.56
CA VAL A 166 19.69 -23.14 40.12
C VAL A 166 18.52 -24.03 39.69
N VAL A 167 18.18 -24.03 38.40
CA VAL A 167 17.15 -24.94 37.86
C VAL A 167 17.61 -26.39 38.06
N PRO A 168 16.81 -27.32 38.60
CA PRO A 168 17.22 -28.73 38.69
C PRO A 168 17.64 -29.27 37.31
N GLY A 169 18.80 -29.90 37.21
CA GLY A 169 19.42 -30.29 35.95
C GLY A 169 20.58 -31.25 36.16
N THR A 170 21.02 -31.94 35.11
CA THR A 170 22.15 -32.87 35.18
C THR A 170 23.47 -32.13 35.42
N ASP A 171 24.35 -32.71 36.23
CA ASP A 171 25.63 -32.07 36.62
C ASP A 171 26.65 -32.02 35.48
N ALA A 172 26.49 -32.91 34.50
CA ALA A 172 27.32 -32.99 33.30
C ALA A 172 26.42 -33.15 32.06
N PRO A 173 26.96 -32.92 30.84
CA PRO A 173 26.28 -33.29 29.61
C PRO A 173 25.91 -34.78 29.64
N ILE A 174 24.68 -35.10 29.25
CA ILE A 174 24.21 -36.48 29.17
C ILE A 174 24.90 -37.19 28.02
N THR A 175 25.29 -38.45 28.24
CA THR A 175 25.97 -39.27 27.22
C THR A 175 25.04 -40.26 26.53
N SER A 176 23.85 -40.46 27.09
CA SER A 176 22.86 -41.40 26.59
C SER A 176 21.42 -40.92 26.83
N LEU A 177 20.47 -41.43 26.03
CA LEU A 177 19.04 -41.18 26.24
C LEU A 177 18.54 -41.74 27.59
N HIS A 178 19.23 -42.74 28.14
CA HIS A 178 18.87 -43.37 29.41
C HIS A 178 18.99 -42.39 30.58
N GLU A 179 20.02 -41.55 30.59
CA GLU A 179 20.20 -40.50 31.61
C GLU A 179 19.04 -39.48 31.57
N ALA A 180 18.52 -39.16 30.37
CA ALA A 180 17.34 -38.31 30.23
C ALA A 180 16.07 -38.99 30.77
N HIS A 181 15.93 -40.32 30.63
CA HIS A 181 14.85 -41.09 31.25
C HIS A 181 14.93 -41.08 32.78
N GLU A 182 16.11 -41.31 33.35
CA GLU A 182 16.32 -41.27 34.81
C GLU A 182 16.03 -39.89 35.39
N PHE A 183 16.48 -38.84 34.71
CA PHE A 183 16.18 -37.46 35.08
C PHE A 183 14.66 -37.20 35.07
N SER A 184 13.98 -37.63 34.00
CA SER A 184 12.53 -37.47 33.85
C SER A 184 11.74 -38.21 34.94
N ASN A 185 12.18 -39.41 35.34
CA ASN A 185 11.60 -40.16 36.46
C ASN A 185 11.76 -39.43 37.80
N THR A 186 12.88 -38.72 37.99
CA THR A 186 13.20 -38.04 39.26
C THR A 186 12.51 -36.69 39.39
N TYR A 187 12.49 -35.88 38.32
CA TYR A 187 12.05 -34.49 38.36
C TYR A 187 10.69 -34.23 37.69
N GLY A 188 10.17 -35.22 36.96
CA GLY A 188 8.93 -35.14 36.19
C GLY A 188 9.04 -34.28 34.93
N PHE A 189 8.06 -34.45 34.03
CA PHE A 189 7.87 -33.57 32.88
C PHE A 189 7.12 -32.27 33.27
N PRO A 190 7.25 -31.17 32.49
CA PRO A 190 8.13 -31.05 31.32
C PRO A 190 9.61 -30.87 31.67
N ILE A 191 10.48 -31.39 30.80
CA ILE A 191 11.94 -31.17 30.85
C ILE A 191 12.40 -30.45 29.59
N ILE A 192 13.62 -29.92 29.59
CA ILE A 192 14.21 -29.26 28.43
C ILE A 192 15.62 -29.78 28.18
N PHE A 193 15.87 -30.22 26.94
CA PHE A 193 17.23 -30.44 26.44
C PHE A 193 17.86 -29.10 26.08
N LYS A 194 19.10 -28.88 26.47
CA LYS A 194 19.88 -27.69 26.12
C LYS A 194 21.28 -28.08 25.67
N ALA A 195 21.79 -27.43 24.62
CA ALA A 195 23.18 -27.56 24.20
C ALA A 195 24.13 -27.05 25.30
N ALA A 196 25.13 -27.86 25.67
CA ALA A 196 26.11 -27.51 26.70
C ALA A 196 27.00 -26.33 26.30
N TYR A 197 27.31 -26.21 25.00
CA TYR A 197 28.20 -25.19 24.44
C TYR A 197 27.47 -24.19 23.53
N GLY A 198 26.18 -23.96 23.78
CA GLY A 198 25.29 -23.16 22.92
C GLY A 198 24.67 -21.93 23.58
N GLY A 199 24.35 -20.92 22.77
CA GLY A 199 23.68 -19.67 23.15
C GLY A 199 22.64 -19.22 22.11
N GLY A 200 21.79 -18.26 22.46
CA GLY A 200 20.83 -17.64 21.53
C GLY A 200 19.59 -18.49 21.18
N GLY A 201 19.21 -19.45 22.02
CA GLY A 201 17.96 -20.20 21.89
C GLY A 201 17.99 -21.38 20.90
N ARG A 202 19.15 -21.68 20.30
CA ARG A 202 19.35 -22.81 19.37
C ARG A 202 19.86 -24.05 20.08
N GLY A 203 19.44 -25.22 19.62
CA GLY A 203 19.77 -26.50 20.25
C GLY A 203 19.07 -26.71 21.59
N MET A 204 17.83 -26.23 21.72
CA MET A 204 16.96 -26.47 22.88
C MET A 204 15.64 -27.12 22.47
N ARG A 205 15.16 -28.12 23.23
CA ARG A 205 13.85 -28.76 22.99
C ARG A 205 13.16 -29.08 24.29
N VAL A 206 11.93 -28.60 24.42
CA VAL A 206 11.03 -28.98 25.53
C VAL A 206 10.45 -30.35 25.22
N VAL A 207 10.37 -31.20 26.24
CA VAL A 207 9.79 -32.53 26.17
C VAL A 207 8.68 -32.62 27.21
N HIS A 208 7.48 -32.96 26.76
CA HIS A 208 6.31 -33.02 27.63
C HIS A 208 5.95 -34.44 28.06
N SER A 209 6.43 -35.46 27.35
CA SER A 209 6.14 -36.86 27.66
C SER A 209 7.29 -37.79 27.26
N TYR A 210 7.18 -39.07 27.65
CA TYR A 210 8.19 -40.07 27.31
C TYR A 210 8.29 -40.37 25.82
N GLU A 211 7.16 -40.31 25.09
CA GLU A 211 7.08 -40.59 23.66
C GLU A 211 7.86 -39.56 22.81
N GLU A 212 8.01 -38.34 23.34
CA GLU A 212 8.72 -37.23 22.69
C GLU A 212 10.24 -37.24 22.94
N LEU A 213 10.73 -38.05 23.89
CA LEU A 213 12.09 -37.95 24.43
C LEU A 213 13.17 -38.27 23.37
N GLU A 214 12.99 -39.37 22.63
CA GLU A 214 13.98 -39.85 21.64
C GLU A 214 14.07 -38.91 20.43
N GLU A 215 12.92 -38.48 19.89
CA GLU A 215 12.87 -37.56 18.75
C GLU A 215 13.51 -36.22 19.13
N ASN A 216 13.13 -35.63 20.26
CA ASN A 216 13.61 -34.32 20.67
C ASN A 216 15.09 -34.33 21.06
N TYR A 217 15.59 -35.41 21.67
CA TYR A 217 17.03 -35.58 21.93
C TYR A 217 17.82 -35.58 20.61
N THR A 218 17.39 -36.39 19.65
CA THR A 218 18.06 -36.51 18.35
C THR A 218 18.08 -35.17 17.61
N ARG A 219 16.93 -34.47 17.59
CA ARG A 219 16.82 -33.15 16.96
C ARG A 219 17.68 -32.10 17.66
N ALA A 220 17.65 -32.04 18.99
CA ALA A 220 18.48 -31.12 19.76
C ALA A 220 19.97 -31.39 19.55
N TYR A 221 20.38 -32.67 19.50
CA TYR A 221 21.77 -33.07 19.28
C TYR A 221 22.24 -32.67 17.88
N SER A 222 21.46 -32.99 16.83
CA SER A 222 21.79 -32.61 15.46
C SER A 222 21.86 -31.10 15.28
N GLU A 223 20.94 -30.36 15.89
CA GLU A 223 20.94 -28.89 15.85
C GLU A 223 22.17 -28.31 16.57
N ALA A 224 22.51 -28.82 17.75
CA ALA A 224 23.69 -28.39 18.51
C ALA A 224 25.00 -28.69 17.76
N LEU A 225 25.11 -29.88 17.17
CA LEU A 225 26.27 -30.28 16.38
C LEU A 225 26.44 -29.38 15.14
N ALA A 226 25.36 -29.12 14.41
CA ALA A 226 25.39 -28.26 13.23
C ALA A 226 25.69 -26.79 13.55
N ALA A 227 25.16 -26.28 14.66
CA ALA A 227 25.28 -24.87 15.04
C ALA A 227 26.59 -24.55 15.78
N PHE A 228 27.07 -25.44 16.64
CA PHE A 228 28.17 -25.18 17.58
C PHE A 228 29.38 -26.11 17.37
N GLY A 229 29.30 -27.07 16.44
CA GLY A 229 30.35 -28.07 16.21
C GLY A 229 30.46 -29.13 17.31
N ASN A 230 29.58 -29.07 18.32
CA ASN A 230 29.53 -30.00 19.44
C ASN A 230 28.07 -30.31 19.80
N GLY A 231 27.69 -31.60 19.71
CA GLY A 231 26.33 -32.07 19.97
C GLY A 231 26.01 -32.32 21.45
N ALA A 232 26.94 -32.07 22.38
CA ALA A 232 26.72 -32.34 23.80
C ALA A 232 25.50 -31.59 24.36
N LEU A 233 24.57 -32.35 24.97
CA LEU A 233 23.35 -31.84 25.57
C LEU A 233 23.36 -32.07 27.08
N PHE A 234 22.66 -31.24 27.84
CA PHE A 234 22.28 -31.52 29.22
C PHE A 234 20.76 -31.34 29.38
N VAL A 235 20.20 -31.90 30.45
CA VAL A 235 18.76 -31.82 30.74
C VAL A 235 18.52 -30.95 31.95
N GLU A 236 17.51 -30.09 31.87
CA GLU A 236 16.97 -29.32 32.99
C GLU A 236 15.47 -29.52 33.14
N LYS A 237 14.96 -29.26 34.34
CA LYS A 237 13.53 -29.09 34.55
C LYS A 237 13.05 -27.87 33.76
N PHE A 238 11.99 -28.02 32.96
CA PHE A 238 11.41 -26.89 32.26
C PHE A 238 10.53 -26.10 33.22
N ILE A 239 10.87 -24.83 33.45
CA ILE A 239 10.03 -23.93 34.23
C ILE A 239 8.93 -23.41 33.30
N GLU A 240 7.68 -23.71 33.62
CA GLU A 240 6.53 -23.28 32.83
C GLU A 240 6.10 -21.85 33.19
N LYS A 241 5.86 -21.04 32.16
CA LYS A 241 5.43 -19.64 32.29
C LYS A 241 6.29 -18.81 33.29
N PRO A 242 7.63 -18.87 33.20
CA PRO A 242 8.47 -18.07 34.07
C PRO A 242 8.42 -16.61 33.65
N ARG A 243 8.67 -15.72 34.61
CA ARG A 243 9.21 -14.39 34.31
C ARG A 243 10.71 -14.49 34.14
N HIS A 244 11.25 -13.86 33.11
CA HIS A 244 12.69 -13.70 32.93
C HIS A 244 13.11 -12.40 33.62
N ILE A 245 13.72 -12.51 34.79
CA ILE A 245 14.16 -11.37 35.60
C ILE A 245 15.68 -11.38 35.66
N GLU A 246 16.30 -10.24 35.44
CA GLU A 246 17.75 -10.12 35.44
C GLU A 246 18.22 -8.96 36.30
N VAL A 247 19.39 -9.07 36.91
CA VAL A 247 19.93 -8.06 37.83
C VAL A 247 21.21 -7.47 37.27
N GLN A 248 21.23 -6.15 37.13
CA GLN A 248 22.44 -5.43 36.76
C GLN A 248 23.42 -5.41 37.93
N ILE A 249 24.66 -5.85 37.68
CA ILE A 249 25.77 -5.75 38.63
C ILE A 249 26.88 -4.85 38.08
N LEU A 250 27.63 -4.25 39.01
CA LEU A 250 28.84 -3.48 38.72
C LEU A 250 29.88 -3.80 39.80
N GLY A 251 31.05 -4.25 39.40
CA GLY A 251 32.19 -4.54 40.28
C GLY A 251 33.41 -3.68 39.96
N ASP A 252 34.26 -3.41 40.96
CA ASP A 252 35.59 -2.82 40.75
C ASP A 252 36.73 -3.79 41.08
N GLN A 253 37.95 -3.34 40.82
CA GLN A 253 39.18 -4.11 41.05
C GLN A 253 39.57 -4.22 42.54
N TYR A 254 38.82 -3.58 43.44
CA TYR A 254 39.03 -3.57 44.88
C TYR A 254 38.08 -4.52 45.62
N GLY A 255 37.23 -5.25 44.88
CA GLY A 255 36.25 -6.19 45.41
C GLY A 255 34.93 -5.54 45.85
N ASN A 256 34.71 -4.26 45.56
CA ASN A 256 33.40 -3.65 45.76
C ASN A 256 32.47 -4.10 44.64
N ILE A 257 31.27 -4.56 45.01
CA ILE A 257 30.23 -5.01 44.08
C ILE A 257 28.89 -4.49 44.56
N LEU A 258 28.12 -3.92 43.65
CA LEU A 258 26.76 -3.42 43.87
C LEU A 258 25.81 -3.91 42.78
N HIS A 259 24.50 -3.82 43.05
CA HIS A 259 23.46 -4.00 42.06
C HIS A 259 22.79 -2.67 41.69
N LEU A 260 22.34 -2.55 40.44
CA LEU A 260 21.51 -1.44 39.94
C LEU A 260 20.06 -1.88 39.71
N TYR A 261 19.58 -2.76 40.58
CA TYR A 261 18.25 -3.37 40.55
C TYR A 261 18.05 -4.31 39.35
N GLU A 262 16.80 -4.75 39.19
CA GLU A 262 16.40 -5.74 38.21
C GLU A 262 15.69 -5.14 36.98
N ARG A 263 15.71 -5.91 35.90
CA ARG A 263 14.90 -5.71 34.70
C ARG A 263 14.00 -6.92 34.48
N ASP A 264 12.80 -6.67 33.98
CA ASP A 264 11.90 -7.70 33.47
C ASP A 264 12.04 -7.79 31.96
N CYS A 265 12.53 -8.93 31.49
CA CYS A 265 12.76 -9.26 30.09
C CYS A 265 11.85 -10.39 29.63
N SER A 266 10.69 -10.59 30.28
CA SER A 266 9.76 -11.69 30.00
C SER A 266 9.05 -11.56 28.66
N ILE A 267 8.95 -10.35 28.08
CA ILE A 267 8.30 -10.14 26.79
C ILE A 267 9.24 -10.64 25.69
N GLN A 268 9.06 -11.91 25.32
CA GLN A 268 9.94 -12.63 24.41
C GLN A 268 9.17 -13.28 23.27
N ARG A 269 9.82 -13.42 22.13
CA ARG A 269 9.35 -14.24 21.02
C ARG A 269 10.41 -15.28 20.69
N ARG A 270 10.06 -16.57 20.73
CA ARG A 270 11.01 -17.68 20.49
C ARG A 270 12.30 -17.52 21.31
N HIS A 271 12.16 -17.18 22.60
CA HIS A 271 13.26 -16.93 23.55
C HIS A 271 14.16 -15.72 23.21
N GLN A 272 13.74 -14.82 22.33
CA GLN A 272 14.42 -13.54 22.08
C GLN A 272 13.67 -12.39 22.74
N LYS A 273 14.40 -11.55 23.48
CA LYS A 273 13.86 -10.36 24.18
C LYS A 273 13.37 -9.31 23.18
N VAL A 274 12.16 -8.80 23.39
CA VAL A 274 11.50 -7.81 22.51
C VAL A 274 11.22 -6.49 23.23
N VAL A 275 10.73 -6.56 24.47
CA VAL A 275 10.45 -5.41 25.33
C VAL A 275 11.05 -5.68 26.70
N GLU A 276 11.74 -4.67 27.24
CA GLU A 276 12.39 -4.77 28.56
C GLU A 276 11.89 -3.64 29.46
N ILE A 277 11.68 -3.94 30.74
CA ILE A 277 11.09 -3.01 31.73
C ILE A 277 12.01 -2.92 32.94
N ALA A 278 12.25 -1.73 33.48
CA ALA A 278 12.94 -1.53 34.75
C ALA A 278 12.16 -0.54 35.63
N PRO A 279 11.95 -0.81 36.93
CA PRO A 279 12.14 -2.10 37.59
C PRO A 279 11.09 -3.12 37.11
N ALA A 280 11.19 -4.37 37.56
CA ALA A 280 10.19 -5.39 37.23
C ALA A 280 8.82 -5.03 37.84
N ALA A 281 7.80 -4.90 36.98
CA ALA A 281 6.44 -4.54 37.39
C ALA A 281 5.85 -5.58 38.36
N HIS A 282 5.18 -5.11 39.43
CA HIS A 282 4.53 -5.96 40.45
C HIS A 282 5.40 -7.07 41.05
N LEU A 283 6.72 -6.91 41.07
CA LEU A 283 7.63 -7.86 41.73
C LEU A 283 7.58 -7.67 43.26
N ASP A 284 7.40 -8.77 43.99
CA ASP A 284 7.45 -8.77 45.46
C ASP A 284 8.78 -8.17 45.96
N PRO A 285 8.77 -7.12 46.80
CA PRO A 285 9.98 -6.52 47.35
C PRO A 285 10.92 -7.51 48.05
N GLN A 286 10.38 -8.56 48.70
CA GLN A 286 11.22 -9.60 49.32
C GLN A 286 11.92 -10.44 48.27
N LEU A 287 11.22 -10.82 47.19
CA LEU A 287 11.82 -11.53 46.07
C LEU A 287 12.88 -10.67 45.37
N ARG A 288 12.60 -9.38 45.13
CA ARG A 288 13.60 -8.43 44.60
C ARG A 288 14.87 -8.44 45.45
N THR A 289 14.73 -8.35 46.77
CA THR A 289 15.88 -8.37 47.69
C THR A 289 16.67 -9.68 47.60
N ARG A 290 15.99 -10.83 47.45
CA ARG A 290 16.66 -12.12 47.25
C ARG A 290 17.43 -12.16 45.93
N LEU A 291 16.79 -11.77 44.82
CA LEU A 291 17.41 -11.72 43.49
C LEU A 291 18.67 -10.84 43.49
N THR A 292 18.58 -9.63 44.04
CA THR A 292 19.71 -8.70 44.06
C THR A 292 20.82 -9.16 45.00
N SER A 293 20.48 -9.67 46.18
CA SER A 293 21.44 -10.25 47.12
C SER A 293 22.19 -11.42 46.50
N ASP A 294 21.48 -12.36 45.86
CA ASP A 294 22.09 -13.54 45.27
C ASP A 294 22.98 -13.19 44.08
N SER A 295 22.60 -12.18 43.30
CA SER A 295 23.44 -11.64 42.22
C SER A 295 24.76 -11.07 42.75
N VAL A 296 24.71 -10.28 43.84
CA VAL A 296 25.92 -9.72 44.47
C VAL A 296 26.77 -10.81 45.11
N LYS A 297 26.16 -11.84 45.73
CA LYS A 297 26.91 -13.00 46.28
C LYS A 297 27.66 -13.74 45.17
N LEU A 298 26.98 -14.05 44.07
CA LEU A 298 27.57 -14.75 42.93
C LEU A 298 28.74 -13.95 42.33
N ALA A 299 28.54 -12.65 42.12
CA ALA A 299 29.56 -11.76 41.61
C ALA A 299 30.78 -11.67 42.55
N LYS A 300 30.57 -11.63 43.87
CA LYS A 300 31.67 -11.64 44.86
C LYS A 300 32.45 -12.95 44.84
N GLN A 301 31.77 -14.08 44.69
CA GLN A 301 32.40 -15.40 44.68
C GLN A 301 33.44 -15.54 43.55
N VAL A 302 33.21 -14.88 42.42
CA VAL A 302 34.11 -14.94 41.26
C VAL A 302 35.06 -13.75 41.12
N GLY A 303 35.01 -12.81 42.07
CA GLY A 303 35.78 -11.57 41.98
C GLY A 303 35.41 -10.76 40.74
N TYR A 304 34.11 -10.63 40.46
CA TYR A 304 33.60 -9.97 39.27
C TYR A 304 34.02 -8.49 39.22
N GLU A 305 34.49 -8.03 38.06
CA GLU A 305 34.85 -6.63 37.80
C GLU A 305 34.10 -6.12 36.56
N ASN A 306 33.92 -4.79 36.48
CA ASN A 306 33.16 -4.10 35.43
C ASN A 306 31.65 -4.41 35.46
N ALA A 307 30.91 -4.07 34.41
CA ALA A 307 29.46 -4.29 34.33
C ALA A 307 29.12 -5.71 33.85
N GLY A 308 28.07 -6.29 34.45
CA GLY A 308 27.53 -7.59 34.10
C GLY A 308 26.06 -7.72 34.45
N THR A 309 25.45 -8.82 34.01
CA THR A 309 24.07 -9.13 34.39
C THR A 309 23.96 -10.58 34.84
N VAL A 310 23.24 -10.80 35.94
CA VAL A 310 22.85 -12.13 36.42
C VAL A 310 21.39 -12.38 36.03
N GLU A 311 21.11 -13.41 35.25
CA GLU A 311 19.77 -13.72 34.76
C GLU A 311 19.10 -14.84 35.57
N PHE A 312 17.79 -14.72 35.79
CA PHE A 312 16.97 -15.67 36.54
C PHE A 312 15.65 -15.97 35.83
N LEU A 313 15.16 -17.19 36.02
CA LEU A 313 13.75 -17.53 35.79
C LEU A 313 13.02 -17.48 37.13
N VAL A 314 11.89 -16.78 37.17
CA VAL A 314 11.01 -16.67 38.34
C VAL A 314 9.70 -17.40 38.03
N ASP A 315 9.38 -18.44 38.80
CA ASP A 315 8.14 -19.17 38.64
C ASP A 315 6.92 -18.45 39.26
N ARG A 316 5.73 -18.95 38.96
CA ARG A 316 4.44 -18.41 39.48
C ARG A 316 4.31 -18.43 41.01
N HIS A 317 5.16 -19.19 41.71
CA HIS A 317 5.17 -19.29 43.16
C HIS A 317 6.22 -18.36 43.80
N GLY A 318 6.92 -17.56 43.00
CA GLY A 318 7.93 -16.62 43.47
C GLY A 318 9.26 -17.26 43.83
N LYS A 319 9.55 -18.47 43.34
CA LYS A 319 10.90 -19.06 43.40
C LYS A 319 11.70 -18.59 42.19
N HIS A 320 12.94 -18.17 42.42
CA HIS A 320 13.88 -17.78 41.37
C HIS A 320 14.95 -18.85 41.17
N TYR A 321 15.40 -19.00 39.93
CA TYR A 321 16.43 -19.95 39.54
C TYR A 321 17.42 -19.25 38.62
N PHE A 322 18.71 -19.28 38.99
CA PHE A 322 19.80 -18.77 38.15
C PHE A 322 19.87 -19.54 36.83
N ILE A 323 20.10 -18.81 35.73
CA ILE A 323 20.29 -19.39 34.40
C ILE A 323 21.66 -19.08 33.79
N GLU A 324 22.10 -17.83 33.80
CA GLU A 324 23.40 -17.43 33.24
C GLU A 324 23.89 -16.08 33.76
N VAL A 325 25.18 -15.80 33.56
CA VAL A 325 25.77 -14.47 33.74
C VAL A 325 26.21 -13.96 32.38
N ASN A 326 25.63 -12.83 31.95
CA ASN A 326 26.12 -12.10 30.79
C ASN A 326 27.32 -11.27 31.25
N SER A 327 28.53 -11.67 30.86
CA SER A 327 29.79 -11.09 31.32
C SER A 327 30.18 -9.77 30.60
N ARG A 328 29.18 -8.93 30.36
CA ARG A 328 29.25 -7.72 29.53
C ARG A 328 28.06 -6.79 29.77
N LEU A 329 28.08 -5.63 29.12
CA LEU A 329 26.90 -4.77 28.99
C LEU A 329 25.81 -5.47 28.14
N GLN A 330 24.55 -5.14 28.37
CA GLN A 330 23.40 -5.63 27.60
C GLN A 330 22.70 -4.50 26.82
N VAL A 331 21.88 -4.88 25.84
CA VAL A 331 21.15 -3.95 24.96
C VAL A 331 20.21 -3.07 25.81
N GLU A 332 19.58 -3.68 26.81
CA GLU A 332 18.62 -3.14 27.77
C GLU A 332 19.24 -2.45 29.00
N HIS A 333 20.55 -2.18 29.01
CA HIS A 333 21.17 -1.40 30.09
C HIS A 333 20.52 -0.02 30.27
N THR A 334 20.00 0.55 29.17
CA THR A 334 19.39 1.88 29.08
C THR A 334 18.23 2.06 30.06
N VAL A 335 17.34 1.07 30.24
CA VAL A 335 16.22 1.19 31.19
C VAL A 335 16.71 1.24 32.63
N THR A 336 17.84 0.58 32.95
CA THR A 336 18.48 0.69 34.26
C THR A 336 19.10 2.06 34.47
N GLU A 337 19.75 2.63 33.46
CA GLU A 337 20.29 4.00 33.54
C GLU A 337 19.16 5.00 33.83
N GLU A 338 18.03 4.90 33.11
CA GLU A 338 16.88 5.82 33.27
C GLU A 338 16.21 5.75 34.65
N ILE A 339 16.28 4.61 35.36
CA ILE A 339 15.68 4.49 36.71
C ILE A 339 16.68 4.68 37.85
N THR A 340 17.99 4.68 37.58
CA THR A 340 19.01 4.81 38.64
C THR A 340 19.87 6.07 38.52
N ASP A 341 19.81 6.78 37.40
CA ASP A 341 20.67 7.90 37.05
C ASP A 341 22.17 7.54 37.02
N VAL A 342 22.51 6.25 36.93
CA VAL A 342 23.88 5.76 36.81
C VAL A 342 24.20 5.50 35.34
N ASP A 343 25.13 6.28 34.78
CA ASP A 343 25.69 5.99 33.45
C ASP A 343 26.63 4.78 33.55
N LEU A 344 26.16 3.65 33.00
CA LEU A 344 26.86 2.38 33.09
C LEU A 344 28.16 2.42 32.27
N VAL A 345 28.16 3.03 31.09
CA VAL A 345 29.34 3.05 30.22
C VAL A 345 30.44 3.94 30.79
N HIS A 346 30.10 5.08 31.42
CA HIS A 346 31.05 5.88 32.20
C HIS A 346 31.66 5.06 33.33
N ALA A 347 30.82 4.34 34.09
CA ALA A 347 31.29 3.50 35.17
C ALA A 347 32.23 2.38 34.66
N GLN A 348 31.89 1.71 33.55
CA GLN A 348 32.74 0.69 32.92
C GLN A 348 34.12 1.24 32.56
N ILE A 349 34.19 2.43 31.95
CA ILE A 349 35.45 3.07 31.57
C ILE A 349 36.27 3.42 32.80
N HIS A 350 35.68 4.08 33.80
CA HIS A 350 36.39 4.49 35.02
C HIS A 350 36.88 3.30 35.86
N VAL A 351 36.12 2.21 35.93
CA VAL A 351 36.58 0.96 36.55
C VAL A 351 37.81 0.42 35.81
N ALA A 352 37.82 0.45 34.48
CA ALA A 352 38.99 0.06 33.67
C ALA A 352 40.19 1.03 33.78
N GLU A 353 39.98 2.26 34.24
CA GLU A 353 41.05 3.18 34.64
C GLU A 353 41.67 2.84 36.01
N GLY A 354 41.03 1.96 36.79
CA GLY A 354 41.44 1.56 38.13
C GLY A 354 40.79 2.36 39.27
N ARG A 355 39.68 3.09 39.02
CA ARG A 355 38.91 3.77 40.08
C ARG A 355 38.02 2.80 40.85
N SER A 356 37.83 3.04 42.15
CA SER A 356 36.90 2.26 42.97
C SER A 356 35.45 2.77 42.82
N LEU A 357 34.45 1.92 43.04
CA LEU A 357 33.03 2.35 43.02
C LEU A 357 32.75 3.48 44.02
N PRO A 358 33.29 3.45 45.26
CA PRO A 358 33.18 4.58 46.18
C PRO A 358 33.77 5.90 45.66
N ASP A 359 34.87 5.87 44.89
CA ASP A 359 35.46 7.09 44.28
C ASP A 359 34.57 7.67 43.18
N LEU A 360 33.74 6.84 42.56
CA LEU A 360 32.72 7.24 41.60
C LEU A 360 31.42 7.72 42.29
N GLY A 361 31.39 7.77 43.62
CA GLY A 361 30.19 8.10 44.39
C GLY A 361 29.15 6.98 44.43
N LEU A 362 29.48 5.79 43.95
CA LEU A 362 28.56 4.66 43.84
C LEU A 362 28.66 3.77 45.09
N ARG A 363 27.59 3.80 45.89
CA ARG A 363 27.39 2.95 47.09
C ARG A 363 25.99 2.39 47.07
N GLN A 364 25.80 1.16 47.53
CA GLN A 364 24.50 0.48 47.47
C GLN A 364 23.39 1.26 48.18
N GLU A 365 23.69 1.91 49.31
CA GLU A 365 22.73 2.74 50.05
C GLU A 365 22.23 4.01 49.31
N ASN A 366 22.95 4.45 48.28
CA ASN A 366 22.64 5.67 47.53
C ASN A 366 21.88 5.40 46.21
N ILE A 367 21.84 4.15 45.75
CA ILE A 367 21.16 3.78 44.51
C ILE A 367 19.66 3.63 44.80
N ARG A 368 18.82 4.39 44.08
CA ARG A 368 17.37 4.40 44.25
C ARG A 368 16.66 4.20 42.92
N ILE A 369 15.45 3.68 42.97
CA ILE A 369 14.57 3.55 41.80
C ILE A 369 13.81 4.87 41.62
N ASN A 370 13.98 5.50 40.46
CA ASN A 370 13.28 6.71 40.03
C ASN A 370 12.30 6.37 38.91
N GLY A 371 11.07 5.99 39.28
CA GLY A 371 9.99 5.71 38.32
C GLY A 371 10.12 4.34 37.64
N CYS A 372 9.76 4.29 36.35
CA CYS A 372 9.79 3.11 35.51
C CYS A 372 10.24 3.48 34.10
N ALA A 373 11.04 2.63 33.47
CA ALA A 373 11.49 2.75 32.10
C ALA A 373 11.17 1.49 31.29
N ILE A 374 10.78 1.69 30.03
CA ILE A 374 10.49 0.62 29.07
C ILE A 374 11.36 0.83 27.84
N GLN A 375 11.99 -0.23 27.34
CA GLN A 375 12.69 -0.23 26.06
C GLN A 375 11.93 -1.05 25.02
N CYS A 376 11.80 -0.49 23.83
CA CYS A 376 11.37 -1.21 22.63
C CYS A 376 12.42 -1.07 21.53
N ARG A 377 12.66 -2.15 20.79
CA ARG A 377 13.57 -2.19 19.65
C ARG A 377 12.76 -2.06 18.37
N VAL A 378 12.92 -0.94 17.67
CA VAL A 378 12.33 -0.78 16.35
C VAL A 378 13.24 -1.45 15.33
N THR A 379 12.74 -2.49 14.67
CA THR A 379 13.48 -3.31 13.69
C THR A 379 12.84 -3.24 12.30
N THR A 380 13.55 -3.71 11.27
CA THR A 380 12.99 -3.91 9.93
C THR A 380 12.21 -5.21 9.76
N GLU A 381 11.98 -5.97 10.83
CA GLU A 381 11.24 -7.22 10.76
C GLU A 381 9.77 -6.97 10.44
N ASP A 382 9.25 -7.65 9.42
CA ASP A 382 7.84 -7.57 9.03
C ASP A 382 7.02 -8.61 9.81
N PRO A 383 6.18 -8.21 10.79
CA PRO A 383 5.41 -9.17 11.57
C PRO A 383 4.40 -9.96 10.72
N ALA A 384 3.92 -9.40 9.60
CA ALA A 384 3.03 -10.10 8.67
C ALA A 384 3.73 -11.22 7.88
N ARG A 385 5.06 -11.20 7.82
CA ARG A 385 5.91 -12.22 7.17
C ARG A 385 6.76 -12.98 8.17
N SER A 386 6.16 -13.34 9.31
CA SER A 386 6.86 -14.09 10.37
C SER A 386 8.14 -13.41 10.88
N PHE A 387 8.21 -12.08 10.85
CA PHE A 387 9.35 -11.25 11.28
C PHE A 387 10.57 -11.40 10.38
N GLN A 388 10.38 -11.67 9.10
CA GLN A 388 11.48 -11.59 8.13
C GLN A 388 12.02 -10.15 8.07
N PRO A 389 13.34 -9.92 8.23
CA PRO A 389 13.93 -8.60 8.09
C PRO A 389 13.77 -8.05 6.68
N ASP A 390 13.17 -6.87 6.57
CA ASP A 390 13.13 -6.10 5.34
C ASP A 390 14.45 -5.36 5.10
N THR A 391 14.76 -5.09 3.83
CA THR A 391 16.01 -4.46 3.40
C THR A 391 15.73 -3.41 2.34
N GLY A 392 16.63 -2.44 2.21
CA GLY A 392 16.46 -1.37 1.22
C GLY A 392 16.73 0.00 1.80
N ARG A 393 16.30 1.02 1.06
CA ARG A 393 16.58 2.42 1.39
C ARG A 393 15.48 2.99 2.28
N ILE A 394 15.87 3.64 3.37
CA ILE A 394 14.95 4.43 4.19
C ILE A 394 14.65 5.75 3.47
N GLU A 395 13.42 5.92 3.01
CA GLU A 395 12.96 7.11 2.28
C GLU A 395 12.58 8.25 3.23
N VAL A 396 11.97 7.89 4.37
CA VAL A 396 11.56 8.82 5.42
C VAL A 396 11.95 8.20 6.74
N PHE A 397 12.60 9.00 7.60
CA PHE A 397 12.86 8.66 8.98
C PHE A 397 12.53 9.87 9.84
N ARG A 398 11.44 9.79 10.61
CA ARG A 398 11.12 10.74 11.69
C ARG A 398 11.00 9.96 12.99
N SER A 399 11.73 10.40 14.00
CA SER A 399 11.69 9.90 15.37
C SER A 399 10.47 10.43 16.12
N GLY A 400 9.96 9.63 17.08
CA GLY A 400 9.09 10.13 18.15
C GLY A 400 9.95 10.61 19.31
N GLU A 401 9.80 11.88 19.69
CA GLU A 401 10.69 12.58 20.65
C GLU A 401 9.89 13.21 21.80
N GLY A 402 10.54 13.95 22.72
CA GLY A 402 9.86 14.70 23.80
C GLY A 402 10.17 14.17 25.20
N MET A 403 9.52 14.76 26.22
CA MET A 403 9.88 14.53 27.61
C MET A 403 9.74 13.06 28.05
N GLY A 404 10.83 12.50 28.57
CA GLY A 404 10.91 11.11 29.01
C GLY A 404 11.04 10.11 27.87
N ILE A 405 11.50 10.54 26.69
CA ILE A 405 11.89 9.65 25.59
C ILE A 405 13.39 9.77 25.34
N ARG A 406 14.10 8.65 25.38
CA ARG A 406 15.50 8.51 24.98
C ARG A 406 15.59 7.65 23.71
N LEU A 407 16.50 8.03 22.80
CA LEU A 407 16.72 7.35 21.53
C LEU A 407 18.19 6.99 21.34
N ASP A 408 18.44 5.69 21.20
CA ASP A 408 19.76 5.13 20.90
C ASP A 408 19.69 4.55 19.47
N ASN A 409 20.11 5.35 18.50
CA ASN A 409 19.99 5.08 17.05
C ASN A 409 21.20 4.29 16.54
N ALA A 410 20.96 3.24 15.74
CA ALA A 410 21.99 2.43 15.10
C ALA A 410 22.35 2.96 13.71
N SER A 411 21.44 2.72 12.77
CA SER A 411 21.69 2.78 11.32
C SER A 411 20.63 3.59 10.59
N ALA A 412 19.70 4.21 11.33
CA ALA A 412 18.46 4.73 10.75
C ALA A 412 18.51 6.25 10.59
N PHE A 413 18.60 6.69 9.33
CA PHE A 413 18.49 8.08 8.93
C PHE A 413 17.89 8.17 7.53
N GLN A 414 17.43 9.36 7.14
CA GLN A 414 16.88 9.55 5.81
C GLN A 414 17.95 9.26 4.74
N GLY A 415 17.66 8.30 3.85
CA GLY A 415 18.56 7.85 2.80
C GLY A 415 19.48 6.69 3.17
N ALA A 416 19.47 6.24 4.43
CA ALA A 416 20.25 5.07 4.86
C ALA A 416 19.83 3.82 4.09
N VAL A 417 20.80 2.93 3.81
CA VAL A 417 20.55 1.63 3.17
C VAL A 417 20.70 0.54 4.21
N ILE A 418 19.61 -0.16 4.49
CA ILE A 418 19.58 -1.31 5.37
C ILE A 418 20.00 -2.54 4.57
N SER A 419 21.14 -3.11 4.94
CA SER A 419 21.72 -4.27 4.27
C SER A 419 21.21 -5.58 4.89
N PRO A 420 21.21 -6.68 4.14
CA PRO A 420 20.86 -8.01 4.65
C PRO A 420 21.95 -8.63 5.55
N HIS A 421 23.06 -7.95 5.80
CA HIS A 421 24.26 -8.60 6.37
C HIS A 421 24.32 -8.63 7.90
N TYR A 422 23.50 -7.82 8.57
CA TYR A 422 23.56 -7.57 10.01
C TYR A 422 22.18 -7.68 10.66
N ASP A 423 22.11 -7.36 11.94
CA ASP A 423 20.85 -7.25 12.67
C ASP A 423 19.92 -6.20 12.08
N SER A 424 18.62 -6.40 12.26
CA SER A 424 17.54 -5.58 11.71
C SER A 424 17.25 -4.31 12.51
N LEU A 425 18.07 -3.98 13.52
CA LEU A 425 17.83 -2.87 14.44
C LEU A 425 17.96 -1.51 13.73
N LEU A 426 16.91 -0.69 13.84
CA LEU A 426 16.93 0.70 13.40
C LEU A 426 17.28 1.63 14.57
N VAL A 427 16.50 1.55 15.65
CA VAL A 427 16.63 2.43 16.82
C VAL A 427 16.05 1.74 18.06
N LYS A 428 16.69 1.95 19.21
CA LYS A 428 16.10 1.64 20.51
C LYS A 428 15.34 2.86 21.00
N VAL A 429 14.09 2.67 21.37
CA VAL A 429 13.25 3.70 21.97
C VAL A 429 13.10 3.34 23.43
N ILE A 430 13.44 4.28 24.31
CA ILE A 430 13.32 4.11 25.75
C ILE A 430 12.36 5.18 26.27
N ALA A 431 11.34 4.77 27.01
CA ALA A 431 10.35 5.66 27.60
C ALA A 431 10.40 5.58 29.12
N HIS A 432 10.58 6.73 29.77
CA HIS A 432 10.58 6.89 31.22
C HIS A 432 9.30 7.56 31.72
N GLY A 433 8.73 7.02 32.78
CA GLY A 433 7.54 7.54 33.45
C GLY A 433 7.60 7.34 34.97
N LYS A 434 6.65 7.95 35.69
CA LYS A 434 6.54 7.78 37.15
C LYS A 434 6.17 6.35 37.57
N ASP A 435 5.53 5.61 36.67
CA ASP A 435 5.05 4.24 36.85
C ASP A 435 4.97 3.54 35.49
N HIS A 436 4.73 2.21 35.51
CA HIS A 436 4.66 1.37 34.32
C HIS A 436 3.60 1.82 33.30
N PRO A 437 2.33 2.11 33.69
CA PRO A 437 1.34 2.62 32.74
C PRO A 437 1.73 3.95 32.08
N THR A 438 2.35 4.88 32.83
CA THR A 438 2.81 6.16 32.27
C THR A 438 3.96 5.96 31.27
N ALA A 439 4.92 5.08 31.58
CA ALA A 439 6.00 4.74 30.66
C ALA A 439 5.45 4.07 29.38
N ALA A 440 4.49 3.15 29.51
CA ALA A 440 3.84 2.48 28.38
C ALA A 440 3.08 3.46 27.48
N THR A 441 2.35 4.41 28.07
CA THR A 441 1.63 5.46 27.33
C THR A 441 2.59 6.37 26.56
N LYS A 442 3.70 6.77 27.19
CA LYS A 442 4.76 7.56 26.53
C LYS A 442 5.42 6.80 25.39
N MET A 443 5.72 5.51 25.58
CA MET A 443 6.25 4.62 24.53
C MET A 443 5.28 4.51 23.36
N SER A 444 4.00 4.23 23.64
CA SER A 444 2.96 4.09 22.62
C SER A 444 2.83 5.37 21.79
N ARG A 445 2.86 6.54 22.45
CA ARG A 445 2.87 7.86 21.80
C ARG A 445 4.10 8.07 20.93
N ALA A 446 5.29 7.78 21.43
CA ALA A 446 6.53 7.94 20.66
C ALA A 446 6.53 7.03 19.41
N LEU A 447 6.16 5.76 19.55
CA LEU A 447 6.01 4.82 18.42
C LEU A 447 4.93 5.28 17.43
N ALA A 448 3.84 5.89 17.89
CA ALA A 448 2.80 6.46 17.02
C ALA A 448 3.27 7.70 16.24
N GLU A 449 4.27 8.43 16.73
CA GLU A 449 4.89 9.57 16.04
C GLU A 449 5.96 9.14 15.04
N PHE A 450 6.59 7.98 15.23
CA PHE A 450 7.59 7.46 14.31
C PHE A 450 7.03 7.35 12.87
N ARG A 451 7.79 7.86 11.91
CA ARG A 451 7.51 7.68 10.48
C ARG A 451 8.73 7.09 9.81
N VAL A 452 8.68 5.79 9.60
CA VAL A 452 9.65 5.05 8.78
C VAL A 452 8.96 4.66 7.46
N ARG A 453 9.61 4.98 6.33
CA ARG A 453 9.17 4.61 4.98
C ARG A 453 10.35 4.10 4.18
N GLY A 454 10.06 3.27 3.17
CA GLY A 454 11.05 2.58 2.34
C GLY A 454 11.37 1.16 2.81
N VAL A 455 11.20 0.88 4.10
CA VAL A 455 11.27 -0.48 4.69
C VAL A 455 10.10 -0.69 5.65
N LYS A 456 9.68 -1.94 5.83
CA LYS A 456 8.73 -2.37 6.86
C LYS A 456 9.37 -2.30 8.25
N THR A 457 8.53 -2.25 9.27
CA THR A 457 8.97 -2.19 10.67
C THR A 457 8.03 -2.97 11.59
N ASN A 458 8.54 -3.40 12.74
CA ASN A 458 7.76 -4.06 13.80
C ASN A 458 6.90 -3.11 14.67
N ILE A 459 6.82 -1.81 14.36
CA ILE A 459 6.12 -0.80 15.19
C ILE A 459 4.67 -1.16 15.49
N ALA A 460 3.90 -1.64 14.50
CA ALA A 460 2.49 -1.98 14.70
C ALA A 460 2.32 -3.12 15.72
N PHE A 461 3.21 -4.12 15.69
CA PHE A 461 3.25 -5.19 16.67
C PHE A 461 3.59 -4.67 18.07
N LEU A 462 4.59 -3.78 18.19
CA LEU A 462 4.95 -3.15 19.47
C LEU A 462 3.78 -2.32 20.05
N GLN A 463 3.03 -1.60 19.21
CA GLN A 463 1.82 -0.89 19.66
C GLN A 463 0.76 -1.84 20.20
N ASN A 464 0.54 -2.99 19.56
CA ASN A 464 -0.38 -4.01 20.07
C ASN A 464 0.06 -4.54 21.45
N VAL A 465 1.36 -4.82 21.63
CA VAL A 465 1.93 -5.24 22.92
C VAL A 465 1.66 -4.20 24.01
N LEU A 466 1.93 -2.92 23.73
CA LEU A 466 1.77 -1.83 24.71
C LEU A 466 0.31 -1.53 25.07
N ASN A 467 -0.64 -1.92 24.22
CA ASN A 467 -2.08 -1.75 24.45
C ASN A 467 -2.75 -2.99 25.06
N ASN A 468 -2.05 -4.12 25.15
CA ASN A 468 -2.59 -5.35 25.74
C ASN A 468 -2.74 -5.20 27.27
N GLN A 469 -3.86 -5.70 27.81
CA GLN A 469 -4.20 -5.54 29.23
C GLN A 469 -3.27 -6.30 30.17
N GLN A 470 -2.77 -7.48 29.78
CA GLN A 470 -1.81 -8.24 30.58
C GLN A 470 -0.46 -7.50 30.69
N PHE A 471 -0.02 -6.86 29.59
CA PHE A 471 1.18 -6.02 29.61
C PHE A 471 1.01 -4.82 30.52
N LEU A 472 -0.10 -4.08 30.41
CA LEU A 472 -0.39 -2.91 31.24
C LEU A 472 -0.54 -3.25 32.73
N ALA A 473 -1.09 -4.42 33.04
CA ALA A 473 -1.22 -4.94 34.40
C ALA A 473 0.08 -5.57 34.94
N GLY A 474 1.14 -5.70 34.11
CA GLY A 474 2.41 -6.32 34.48
C GLY A 474 2.29 -7.81 34.86
N THR A 475 1.29 -8.51 34.33
CA THR A 475 1.04 -9.94 34.57
C THR A 475 1.57 -10.80 33.41
N VAL A 476 2.75 -10.46 32.91
CA VAL A 476 3.38 -11.11 31.74
C VAL A 476 4.35 -12.21 32.16
N ASP A 477 4.56 -13.18 31.28
CA ASP A 477 5.56 -14.24 31.38
C ASP A 477 6.19 -14.51 29.99
N THR A 478 7.15 -15.44 29.90
CA THR A 478 7.85 -15.73 28.63
C THR A 478 6.98 -16.29 27.51
N GLN A 479 5.75 -16.73 27.79
CA GLN A 479 4.79 -17.22 26.79
C GLN A 479 3.80 -16.13 26.37
N PHE A 480 3.84 -14.93 26.96
CA PHE A 480 2.90 -13.83 26.70
C PHE A 480 2.63 -13.59 25.21
N ILE A 481 3.67 -13.47 24.37
CA ILE A 481 3.47 -13.23 22.93
C ILE A 481 2.82 -14.43 22.23
N ASP A 482 3.19 -15.65 22.62
CA ASP A 482 2.69 -16.88 22.01
C ASP A 482 1.22 -17.16 22.40
N GLU A 483 0.78 -16.70 23.59
CA GLU A 483 -0.59 -16.87 24.10
C GLU A 483 -1.58 -15.77 23.67
N ASN A 484 -1.11 -14.69 23.04
CA ASN A 484 -1.93 -13.55 22.62
C ASN A 484 -1.88 -13.39 21.08
N PRO A 485 -2.55 -14.25 20.30
CA PRO A 485 -2.50 -14.23 18.83
C PRO A 485 -3.05 -12.94 18.21
N GLU A 486 -3.90 -12.20 18.94
CA GLU A 486 -4.41 -10.89 18.52
C GLU A 486 -3.31 -9.83 18.36
N LEU A 487 -2.13 -10.03 18.96
CA LEU A 487 -0.97 -9.15 18.76
C LEU A 487 -0.52 -9.09 17.30
N PHE A 488 -0.82 -10.11 16.51
CA PHE A 488 -0.48 -10.21 15.08
C PHE A 488 -1.58 -9.67 14.16
N GLN A 489 -2.69 -9.16 14.70
CA GLN A 489 -3.71 -8.44 13.93
C GLN A 489 -3.24 -6.99 13.70
N LEU A 490 -2.46 -6.79 12.65
CA LEU A 490 -1.81 -5.51 12.35
C LEU A 490 -2.76 -4.61 11.56
N ARG A 491 -2.95 -3.36 12.02
CA ARG A 491 -3.65 -2.34 11.23
C ARG A 491 -2.70 -1.74 10.18
N PRO A 492 -3.03 -1.78 8.87
CA PRO A 492 -2.18 -1.19 7.85
C PRO A 492 -2.08 0.34 8.01
N ALA A 493 -0.86 0.88 8.04
CA ALA A 493 -0.68 2.33 8.04
C ALA A 493 -0.97 2.91 6.64
N GLN A 494 -1.82 3.94 6.56
CA GLN A 494 -2.07 4.63 5.30
C GLN A 494 -0.83 5.43 4.85
N ASN A 495 -0.55 5.41 3.54
CA ASN A 495 0.60 6.10 2.94
C ASN A 495 0.22 7.00 1.76
N ARG A 496 -0.93 7.68 1.86
CA ARG A 496 -1.54 8.44 0.76
C ARG A 496 -0.61 9.50 0.14
N ALA A 497 0.04 10.33 0.96
CA ALA A 497 0.93 11.38 0.46
C ALA A 497 2.11 10.83 -0.36
N GLN A 498 2.78 9.77 0.11
CA GLN A 498 3.90 9.17 -0.62
C GLN A 498 3.42 8.54 -1.94
N LYS A 499 2.24 7.91 -1.95
CA LYS A 499 1.66 7.34 -3.16
C LYS A 499 1.35 8.42 -4.20
N LEU A 500 0.83 9.58 -3.78
CA LEU A 500 0.63 10.74 -4.66
C LEU A 500 1.95 11.29 -5.20
N LEU A 501 2.98 11.45 -4.36
CA LEU A 501 4.32 11.84 -4.83
C LEU A 501 4.88 10.82 -5.84
N HIS A 502 4.59 9.53 -5.64
CA HIS A 502 4.98 8.48 -6.57
C HIS A 502 4.27 8.63 -7.91
N TYR A 503 2.97 8.95 -7.93
CA TYR A 503 2.25 9.24 -9.16
C TYR A 503 2.80 10.46 -9.88
N LEU A 504 2.96 11.58 -9.16
CA LEU A 504 3.49 12.82 -9.74
C LEU A 504 4.89 12.61 -10.30
N GLY A 505 5.76 11.89 -9.57
CA GLY A 505 7.09 11.52 -10.04
C GLY A 505 7.04 10.61 -11.27
N HIS A 506 6.09 9.66 -11.30
CA HIS A 506 5.86 8.81 -12.47
C HIS A 506 5.49 9.64 -13.71
N VAL A 507 4.55 10.57 -13.58
CA VAL A 507 4.13 11.43 -14.69
C VAL A 507 5.26 12.35 -15.16
N MET A 508 6.07 12.90 -14.24
CA MET A 508 7.23 13.72 -14.60
C MET A 508 8.29 12.95 -15.40
N VAL A 509 8.46 11.66 -15.15
CA VAL A 509 9.48 10.83 -15.82
C VAL A 509 8.95 10.16 -17.08
N ASN A 510 7.75 9.59 -17.02
CA ASN A 510 7.19 8.73 -18.07
C ASN A 510 6.09 9.42 -18.91
N GLY A 511 5.61 10.59 -18.48
CA GLY A 511 4.48 11.27 -19.10
C GLY A 511 3.11 10.78 -18.57
N PRO A 512 2.00 11.28 -19.16
CA PRO A 512 0.64 10.93 -18.77
C PRO A 512 0.40 9.42 -18.78
N THR A 513 -0.24 8.91 -17.72
CA THR A 513 -0.69 7.52 -17.66
C THR A 513 -1.95 7.28 -18.50
N THR A 514 -2.77 8.31 -18.67
CA THR A 514 -3.94 8.28 -19.56
C THR A 514 -3.50 8.47 -21.02
N PRO A 515 -3.88 7.60 -21.97
CA PRO A 515 -3.48 7.74 -23.37
C PRO A 515 -3.97 9.06 -23.98
N ILE A 516 -3.05 9.85 -24.52
CA ILE A 516 -3.33 11.16 -25.13
C ILE A 516 -3.50 11.02 -26.65
N PRO A 517 -4.69 11.28 -27.22
CA PRO A 517 -4.94 11.10 -28.65
C PRO A 517 -4.40 12.25 -29.51
N VAL A 518 -4.30 13.46 -28.94
CA VAL A 518 -3.90 14.67 -29.66
C VAL A 518 -2.81 15.40 -28.90
N LYS A 519 -1.79 15.90 -29.60
CA LYS A 519 -0.74 16.75 -29.02
C LYS A 519 -1.28 18.15 -28.71
N ALA A 520 -2.07 18.28 -27.66
CA ALA A 520 -2.49 19.53 -27.06
C ALA A 520 -2.21 19.51 -25.54
N SER A 521 -1.88 20.65 -24.97
CA SER A 521 -1.62 20.77 -23.53
C SER A 521 -2.88 21.25 -22.81
N PRO A 522 -3.18 20.73 -21.60
CA PRO A 522 -4.17 21.31 -20.69
C PRO A 522 -3.90 22.80 -20.44
N SER A 523 -4.97 23.55 -20.21
CA SER A 523 -4.90 24.93 -19.74
C SER A 523 -4.00 25.03 -18.48
N PRO A 524 -3.14 26.06 -18.38
CA PRO A 524 -2.36 26.31 -17.17
C PRO A 524 -3.19 26.91 -16.02
N THR A 525 -4.40 27.37 -16.30
CA THR A 525 -5.30 27.99 -15.31
C THR A 525 -6.44 27.06 -14.95
N ASP A 526 -6.69 26.92 -13.64
CA ASP A 526 -7.87 26.21 -13.14
C ASP A 526 -9.15 27.03 -13.42
N PRO A 527 -10.31 26.36 -13.63
CA PRO A 527 -11.58 27.04 -13.85
C PRO A 527 -12.03 27.82 -12.60
N ILE A 528 -12.61 29.00 -12.83
CA ILE A 528 -13.15 29.85 -11.76
C ILE A 528 -14.52 29.30 -11.36
N VAL A 529 -14.66 28.92 -10.08
CA VAL A 529 -15.94 28.46 -9.55
C VAL A 529 -16.84 29.66 -9.26
N PRO A 530 -18.06 29.74 -9.83
CA PRO A 530 -18.98 30.83 -9.57
C PRO A 530 -19.47 30.84 -8.12
N ALA A 531 -19.90 32.00 -7.63
CA ALA A 531 -20.36 32.15 -6.25
C ALA A 531 -21.62 31.32 -5.98
N VAL A 532 -21.65 30.62 -4.86
CA VAL A 532 -22.78 29.78 -4.43
C VAL A 532 -23.45 30.41 -3.21
N PRO A 533 -24.79 30.51 -3.17
CA PRO A 533 -25.51 30.97 -1.99
C PRO A 533 -25.20 30.14 -0.74
N ILE A 534 -25.24 30.78 0.43
CA ILE A 534 -25.08 30.09 1.71
C ILE A 534 -26.44 29.49 2.12
N GLY A 535 -26.48 28.18 2.34
CA GLY A 535 -27.66 27.47 2.81
C GLY A 535 -27.87 26.14 2.08
N PRO A 536 -28.95 25.41 2.38
CA PRO A 536 -29.38 24.28 1.57
C PRO A 536 -29.95 24.76 0.23
N PRO A 537 -29.80 23.98 -0.85
CA PRO A 537 -30.37 24.33 -2.14
C PRO A 537 -31.91 24.29 -2.12
N PRO A 538 -32.59 25.01 -3.03
CA PRO A 538 -34.06 24.99 -3.13
C PRO A 538 -34.60 23.59 -3.43
N ALA A 539 -35.83 23.29 -2.99
CA ALA A 539 -36.50 22.04 -3.35
C ALA A 539 -36.64 21.91 -4.87
N GLY A 540 -36.44 20.69 -5.38
CA GLY A 540 -36.51 20.35 -6.79
C GLY A 540 -37.39 19.14 -7.04
N PHE A 541 -37.33 18.62 -8.28
CA PHE A 541 -38.13 17.46 -8.67
C PHE A 541 -37.77 16.17 -7.91
N ARG A 542 -36.57 16.08 -7.32
CA ARG A 542 -36.19 14.92 -6.51
C ARG A 542 -37.00 14.84 -5.23
N ASP A 543 -37.35 15.97 -4.63
CA ASP A 543 -38.19 16.01 -3.43
C ASP A 543 -39.58 15.42 -3.70
N ILE A 544 -40.12 15.65 -4.90
CA ILE A 544 -41.39 15.05 -5.35
C ILE A 544 -41.22 13.54 -5.52
N LEU A 545 -40.15 13.11 -6.20
CA LEU A 545 -39.85 11.69 -6.40
C LEU A 545 -39.72 10.93 -5.06
N LEU A 546 -38.99 11.50 -4.10
CA LEU A 546 -38.81 10.87 -2.78
C LEU A 546 -40.12 10.82 -1.97
N ARG A 547 -40.99 11.81 -2.13
CA ARG A 547 -42.27 11.88 -1.41
C ARG A 547 -43.36 11.02 -2.02
N GLU A 548 -43.45 10.98 -3.35
CA GLU A 548 -44.61 10.44 -4.08
C GLU A 548 -44.27 9.25 -4.98
N GLY A 549 -43.01 8.84 -5.06
CA GLY A 549 -42.55 7.73 -5.88
C GLY A 549 -42.50 8.04 -7.38
N PRO A 550 -42.07 7.06 -8.20
CA PRO A 550 -41.90 7.23 -9.65
C PRO A 550 -43.15 7.70 -10.41
N GLU A 551 -44.33 7.21 -10.05
CA GLU A 551 -45.59 7.62 -10.69
C GLU A 551 -45.97 9.05 -10.31
N GLY A 552 -45.71 9.45 -9.06
CA GLY A 552 -45.89 10.83 -8.61
C GLY A 552 -44.98 11.79 -9.34
N PHE A 553 -43.71 11.41 -9.50
CA PHE A 553 -42.74 12.15 -10.30
C PHE A 553 -43.20 12.29 -11.77
N ALA A 554 -43.60 11.19 -12.43
CA ALA A 554 -44.08 11.24 -13.81
C ALA A 554 -45.31 12.15 -13.98
N ARG A 555 -46.28 12.08 -13.06
CA ARG A 555 -47.42 13.01 -13.06
C ARG A 555 -47.00 14.46 -12.90
N ALA A 556 -46.04 14.74 -12.01
CA ALA A 556 -45.55 16.10 -11.78
C ALA A 556 -44.85 16.67 -13.03
N VAL A 557 -44.09 15.83 -13.75
CA VAL A 557 -43.46 16.19 -15.03
C VAL A 557 -44.50 16.51 -16.08
N ARG A 558 -45.51 15.64 -16.26
CA ARG A 558 -46.59 15.88 -17.24
C ARG A 558 -47.42 17.14 -16.94
N ASN A 559 -47.64 17.42 -15.66
CA ASN A 559 -48.43 18.58 -15.21
C ASN A 559 -47.62 19.89 -15.16
N HIS A 560 -46.32 19.85 -15.44
CA HIS A 560 -45.48 21.05 -15.40
C HIS A 560 -45.88 22.01 -16.53
N PRO A 561 -46.18 23.29 -16.22
CA PRO A 561 -46.41 24.30 -17.25
C PRO A 561 -45.07 24.75 -17.85
N GLY A 562 -44.85 24.46 -19.13
CA GLY A 562 -43.62 24.85 -19.83
C GLY A 562 -42.76 23.65 -20.25
N LEU A 563 -41.57 23.94 -20.74
CA LEU A 563 -40.61 22.91 -21.16
C LEU A 563 -39.60 22.65 -20.04
N LEU A 564 -39.45 21.38 -19.65
CA LEU A 564 -38.40 20.98 -18.72
C LEU A 564 -37.11 20.65 -19.46
N LEU A 565 -35.98 20.89 -18.78
CA LEU A 565 -34.65 20.60 -19.30
C LEU A 565 -34.00 19.47 -18.50
N MET A 566 -33.29 18.59 -19.22
CA MET A 566 -32.32 17.65 -18.68
C MET A 566 -30.91 18.15 -19.00
N ASP A 567 -30.06 18.33 -17.99
CA ASP A 567 -28.65 18.66 -18.21
C ASP A 567 -27.82 17.37 -18.42
N THR A 568 -27.17 17.25 -19.59
CA THR A 568 -26.27 16.13 -19.92
C THR A 568 -24.79 16.45 -19.74
N THR A 569 -24.45 17.64 -19.23
CA THR A 569 -23.07 18.13 -19.14
C THR A 569 -22.17 17.18 -18.33
N PHE A 570 -22.72 16.50 -17.32
CA PHE A 570 -21.98 15.61 -16.42
C PHE A 570 -21.79 14.19 -16.99
N ARG A 571 -22.39 13.86 -18.15
CA ARG A 571 -22.32 12.53 -18.77
C ARG A 571 -22.13 12.60 -20.28
N ASP A 572 -23.20 12.84 -21.05
CA ASP A 572 -23.15 12.66 -22.50
C ASP A 572 -22.34 13.72 -23.23
N ALA A 573 -22.32 14.94 -22.68
CA ALA A 573 -21.63 16.04 -23.33
C ALA A 573 -20.13 15.79 -23.40
N HIS A 574 -19.50 15.46 -22.27
CA HIS A 574 -18.08 15.13 -22.25
C HIS A 574 -17.78 13.75 -22.82
N GLN A 575 -18.73 12.82 -22.82
CA GLN A 575 -18.62 11.57 -23.56
C GLN A 575 -18.46 11.83 -25.07
N SER A 576 -19.19 12.80 -25.61
CA SER A 576 -19.19 13.14 -27.03
C SER A 576 -18.01 14.03 -27.44
N LEU A 577 -17.70 15.04 -26.61
CA LEU A 577 -16.69 16.06 -26.92
C LEU A 577 -15.29 15.71 -26.44
N LEU A 578 -15.16 15.03 -25.30
CA LEU A 578 -13.91 14.90 -24.53
C LEU A 578 -13.56 13.43 -24.26
N ALA A 579 -14.08 12.50 -25.07
CA ALA A 579 -13.90 11.06 -24.91
C ALA A 579 -14.18 10.56 -23.47
N THR A 580 -15.18 11.14 -22.80
CA THR A 580 -15.60 10.79 -21.43
C THR A 580 -14.53 11.07 -20.35
N ARG A 581 -13.58 11.98 -20.60
CA ARG A 581 -12.42 12.17 -19.71
C ARG A 581 -12.65 13.15 -18.56
N VAL A 582 -13.82 13.78 -18.44
CA VAL A 582 -14.10 14.70 -17.33
C VAL A 582 -14.08 13.95 -15.99
N ARG A 583 -13.24 14.45 -15.07
CA ARG A 583 -12.91 13.84 -13.78
C ARG A 583 -13.88 14.27 -12.68
N THR A 584 -13.98 13.44 -11.64
CA THR A 584 -14.81 13.72 -10.46
C THR A 584 -14.44 15.06 -9.81
N HIS A 585 -13.15 15.42 -9.80
CA HIS A 585 -12.65 16.69 -9.28
C HIS A 585 -13.36 17.92 -9.85
N ASP A 586 -13.48 18.00 -11.18
CA ASP A 586 -14.08 19.16 -11.85
C ASP A 586 -15.61 19.14 -11.76
N LEU A 587 -16.23 17.95 -11.67
CA LEU A 587 -17.68 17.83 -11.45
C LEU A 587 -18.07 18.32 -10.05
N LYS A 588 -17.30 17.93 -9.02
CA LYS A 588 -17.56 18.32 -7.62
C LYS A 588 -17.46 19.82 -7.39
N LYS A 589 -16.51 20.49 -8.05
CA LYS A 589 -16.29 21.93 -7.88
C LYS A 589 -17.52 22.76 -8.29
N ILE A 590 -18.23 22.36 -9.34
CA ILE A 590 -19.40 23.09 -9.85
C ILE A 590 -20.74 22.55 -9.31
N ALA A 591 -20.76 21.34 -8.75
CA ALA A 591 -21.97 20.70 -8.24
C ALA A 591 -22.81 21.57 -7.26
N PRO A 592 -22.24 22.27 -6.26
CA PRO A 592 -23.03 23.13 -5.39
C PRO A 592 -23.72 24.29 -6.11
N TYR A 593 -23.09 24.83 -7.16
CA TYR A 593 -23.68 25.87 -7.99
C TYR A 593 -24.88 25.33 -8.79
N VAL A 594 -24.75 24.12 -9.35
CA VAL A 594 -25.83 23.43 -10.07
C VAL A 594 -27.02 23.20 -9.13
N ALA A 595 -26.77 22.65 -7.94
CA ALA A 595 -27.82 22.37 -6.95
C ALA A 595 -28.66 23.62 -6.60
N HIS A 596 -28.03 24.78 -6.46
CA HIS A 596 -28.72 26.02 -6.06
C HIS A 596 -29.46 26.70 -7.20
N ASN A 597 -28.89 26.71 -8.41
CA ASN A 597 -29.38 27.55 -9.50
C ASN A 597 -30.21 26.80 -10.54
N PHE A 598 -30.15 25.47 -10.55
CA PHE A 598 -30.83 24.62 -11.52
C PHE A 598 -31.78 23.62 -10.84
N SER A 599 -32.36 23.99 -9.69
CA SER A 599 -33.27 23.12 -8.91
C SER A 599 -34.54 22.70 -9.68
N LYS A 600 -34.90 23.41 -10.75
CA LYS A 600 -36.05 23.13 -11.61
C LYS A 600 -35.76 22.15 -12.76
N LEU A 601 -34.52 21.70 -12.93
CA LEU A 601 -34.23 20.68 -13.95
C LEU A 601 -35.09 19.44 -13.68
N PHE A 602 -35.58 18.83 -14.76
CA PHE A 602 -36.24 17.53 -14.70
C PHE A 602 -35.31 16.51 -14.03
N SER A 603 -34.04 16.56 -14.42
CA SER A 603 -32.98 15.71 -13.91
C SER A 603 -31.61 16.23 -14.39
N MET A 604 -30.53 15.67 -13.84
CA MET A 604 -29.17 15.78 -14.38
C MET A 604 -28.63 14.40 -14.72
N GLU A 605 -28.22 14.22 -15.97
CA GLU A 605 -27.59 12.99 -16.42
C GLU A 605 -26.10 13.01 -16.08
N ASN A 606 -25.69 12.14 -15.17
CA ASN A 606 -24.32 12.17 -14.61
C ASN A 606 -23.65 10.79 -14.52
N TRP A 607 -24.32 9.74 -15.00
CA TRP A 607 -23.85 8.36 -14.80
C TRP A 607 -24.31 7.41 -15.90
N GLY A 608 -23.76 6.20 -15.91
CA GLY A 608 -24.00 5.23 -16.99
C GLY A 608 -23.33 5.61 -18.31
N GLY A 609 -23.73 4.97 -19.40
CA GLY A 609 -22.99 5.07 -20.66
C GLY A 609 -21.53 4.64 -20.48
N ALA A 610 -20.58 5.43 -20.99
CA ALA A 610 -19.15 5.10 -20.91
C ALA A 610 -18.47 5.51 -19.58
N THR A 611 -19.13 6.28 -18.71
CA THR A 611 -18.46 6.87 -17.53
C THR A 611 -17.98 5.82 -16.54
N PHE A 612 -18.69 4.70 -16.40
CA PHE A 612 -18.38 3.64 -15.43
C PHE A 612 -17.02 2.98 -15.73
N ASP A 613 -16.82 2.48 -16.96
CA ASP A 613 -15.54 1.90 -17.40
C ASP A 613 -14.43 2.95 -17.45
N VAL A 614 -14.70 4.12 -18.03
CA VAL A 614 -13.67 5.15 -18.25
C VAL A 614 -13.12 5.70 -16.94
N ALA A 615 -13.97 5.88 -15.93
CA ALA A 615 -13.56 6.31 -14.60
C ALA A 615 -12.49 5.38 -14.03
N MET A 616 -12.72 4.06 -14.07
CA MET A 616 -11.75 3.08 -13.55
C MET A 616 -10.54 2.91 -14.48
N ARG A 617 -10.78 2.75 -15.77
CA ARG A 617 -9.76 2.36 -16.76
C ARG A 617 -8.75 3.45 -17.06
N PHE A 618 -9.22 4.70 -17.17
CA PHE A 618 -8.42 5.80 -17.71
C PHE A 618 -8.21 6.94 -16.73
N LEU A 619 -9.17 7.17 -15.82
CA LEU A 619 -9.10 8.22 -14.80
C LEU A 619 -8.63 7.68 -13.45
N TYR A 620 -8.64 6.35 -13.30
CA TYR A 620 -8.26 5.63 -12.07
C TYR A 620 -9.01 6.15 -10.84
N GLU A 621 -10.31 6.39 -10.99
CA GLU A 621 -11.22 6.82 -9.93
C GLU A 621 -12.47 5.92 -9.87
N CYS A 622 -13.07 5.80 -8.69
CA CYS A 622 -14.23 4.96 -8.48
C CYS A 622 -15.50 5.65 -8.98
N PRO A 623 -16.24 5.07 -9.95
CA PRO A 623 -17.48 5.67 -10.43
C PRO A 623 -18.54 5.74 -9.33
N TRP A 624 -18.58 4.78 -8.41
CA TRP A 624 -19.54 4.77 -7.29
C TRP A 624 -19.30 5.90 -6.31
N ARG A 625 -18.03 6.15 -5.96
CA ARG A 625 -17.65 7.31 -5.14
C ARG A 625 -18.05 8.62 -5.82
N ARG A 626 -17.85 8.73 -7.15
CA ARG A 626 -18.33 9.89 -7.92
C ARG A 626 -19.84 10.08 -7.75
N LEU A 627 -20.63 9.02 -7.86
CA LEU A 627 -22.09 9.08 -7.66
C LEU A 627 -22.45 9.55 -6.25
N GLN A 628 -21.88 8.92 -5.23
CA GLN A 628 -22.12 9.23 -3.81
C GLN A 628 -21.77 10.69 -3.48
N GLU A 629 -20.57 11.14 -3.85
CA GLU A 629 -20.10 12.49 -3.55
C GLU A 629 -20.89 13.56 -4.31
N LEU A 630 -21.23 13.33 -5.58
CA LEU A 630 -22.12 14.24 -6.31
C LEU A 630 -23.52 14.25 -5.71
N ARG A 631 -24.01 13.11 -5.22
CA ARG A 631 -25.34 13.01 -4.63
C ARG A 631 -25.44 13.84 -3.37
N GLU A 632 -24.41 13.79 -2.51
CA GLU A 632 -24.30 14.63 -1.31
C GLU A 632 -24.30 16.13 -1.65
N LEU A 633 -23.58 16.52 -2.71
CA LEU A 633 -23.45 17.93 -3.12
C LEU A 633 -24.70 18.48 -3.82
N ILE A 634 -25.50 17.62 -4.43
CA ILE A 634 -26.70 18.00 -5.19
C ILE A 634 -27.89 17.22 -4.61
N PRO A 635 -28.47 17.55 -3.46
CA PRO A 635 -29.51 16.69 -2.86
C PRO A 635 -30.90 16.78 -3.53
N ASN A 636 -31.15 17.77 -4.38
CA ASN A 636 -32.49 18.23 -4.79
C ASN A 636 -32.88 17.95 -6.27
N ILE A 637 -31.91 17.60 -7.12
CA ILE A 637 -32.15 17.33 -8.56
C ILE A 637 -32.09 15.81 -8.80
N PRO A 638 -33.05 15.18 -9.48
CA PRO A 638 -32.97 13.75 -9.78
C PRO A 638 -31.70 13.42 -10.57
N PHE A 639 -31.02 12.34 -10.22
CA PHE A 639 -29.91 11.83 -11.02
C PHE A 639 -30.41 10.83 -12.04
N GLN A 640 -29.98 11.00 -13.28
CA GLN A 640 -30.28 10.07 -14.35
C GLN A 640 -29.03 9.36 -14.86
N MET A 641 -29.20 8.08 -15.17
CA MET A 641 -28.21 7.29 -15.88
C MET A 641 -28.75 6.72 -17.18
N LEU A 642 -27.84 6.52 -18.13
CA LEU A 642 -28.08 5.72 -19.32
C LEU A 642 -27.76 4.24 -19.03
N LEU A 643 -28.78 3.39 -19.08
CA LEU A 643 -28.71 1.95 -18.77
C LEU A 643 -29.01 1.12 -20.03
N ARG A 644 -28.10 0.23 -20.43
CA ARG A 644 -28.38 -0.75 -21.49
C ARG A 644 -29.12 -1.95 -20.91
N GLY A 645 -30.33 -2.24 -21.39
CA GLY A 645 -31.28 -3.13 -20.72
C GLY A 645 -30.71 -4.44 -20.18
N ALA A 646 -30.16 -5.30 -21.04
CA ALA A 646 -29.64 -6.60 -20.64
C ALA A 646 -28.17 -6.59 -20.17
N ASN A 647 -27.52 -5.42 -20.16
CA ASN A 647 -26.07 -5.32 -19.92
C ASN A 647 -25.69 -4.27 -18.88
N ALA A 648 -26.67 -3.58 -18.29
CA ALA A 648 -26.52 -2.39 -17.48
C ALA A 648 -25.50 -1.39 -18.05
N VAL A 649 -24.27 -1.36 -17.55
CA VAL A 649 -23.19 -0.46 -17.98
C VAL A 649 -22.05 -1.17 -18.73
N GLY A 650 -22.14 -2.49 -18.93
CA GLY A 650 -21.07 -3.34 -19.46
C GLY A 650 -20.97 -3.43 -20.99
N TYR A 651 -20.08 -4.29 -21.50
CA TYR A 651 -19.90 -4.54 -22.94
C TYR A 651 -20.35 -5.94 -23.42
N THR A 652 -20.66 -6.85 -22.49
CA THR A 652 -21.18 -8.19 -22.77
C THR A 652 -22.51 -8.41 -22.05
N ASN A 653 -23.20 -9.52 -22.29
CA ASN A 653 -24.39 -9.88 -21.50
C ASN A 653 -23.98 -10.49 -20.17
N TYR A 654 -24.80 -10.20 -19.17
CA TYR A 654 -24.64 -10.73 -17.83
C TYR A 654 -25.84 -11.61 -17.50
N PRO A 655 -25.69 -12.57 -16.58
CA PRO A 655 -26.82 -13.23 -15.97
C PRO A 655 -27.75 -12.19 -15.31
N ASP A 656 -29.05 -12.46 -15.32
CA ASP A 656 -30.07 -11.48 -14.90
C ASP A 656 -29.83 -10.96 -13.48
N ASN A 657 -29.43 -11.84 -12.55
CA ASN A 657 -29.19 -11.47 -11.16
C ASN A 657 -28.13 -10.37 -10.99
N VAL A 658 -27.17 -10.25 -11.91
CA VAL A 658 -26.18 -9.17 -11.90
C VAL A 658 -26.81 -7.84 -12.31
N VAL A 659 -27.70 -7.84 -13.31
CA VAL A 659 -28.39 -6.63 -13.78
C VAL A 659 -29.35 -6.10 -12.71
N PHE A 660 -30.13 -7.00 -12.08
CA PHE A 660 -31.00 -6.66 -10.95
C PHE A 660 -30.20 -6.08 -9.79
N LYS A 661 -29.13 -6.77 -9.35
CA LYS A 661 -28.32 -6.30 -8.22
C LYS A 661 -27.61 -4.98 -8.53
N PHE A 662 -27.19 -4.77 -9.78
CA PHE A 662 -26.61 -3.49 -10.20
C PHE A 662 -27.61 -2.34 -10.07
N CYS A 663 -28.85 -2.51 -10.51
CA CYS A 663 -29.87 -1.47 -10.42
C CYS A 663 -30.25 -1.17 -8.95
N GLU A 664 -30.35 -2.20 -8.12
CA GLU A 664 -30.57 -2.09 -6.67
C GLU A 664 -29.47 -1.22 -6.02
N VAL A 665 -28.20 -1.59 -6.19
CA VAL A 665 -27.08 -0.87 -5.58
C VAL A 665 -26.92 0.55 -6.18
N ALA A 666 -27.22 0.74 -7.46
CA ALA A 666 -27.26 2.08 -8.07
C ALA A 666 -28.33 2.97 -7.42
N LYS A 667 -29.52 2.43 -7.16
CA LYS A 667 -30.60 3.18 -6.49
C LYS A 667 -30.24 3.50 -5.04
N GLU A 668 -29.69 2.54 -4.30
CA GLU A 668 -29.20 2.74 -2.92
C GLU A 668 -28.15 3.86 -2.82
N ASN A 669 -27.30 3.98 -3.84
CA ASN A 669 -26.27 5.01 -3.94
C ASN A 669 -26.77 6.37 -4.47
N GLY A 670 -28.07 6.51 -4.74
CA GLY A 670 -28.69 7.79 -5.06
C GLY A 670 -29.00 8.04 -6.54
N MET A 671 -28.94 7.01 -7.40
CA MET A 671 -29.48 7.07 -8.75
C MET A 671 -31.01 7.13 -8.71
N ASP A 672 -31.64 7.98 -9.52
CA ASP A 672 -33.09 8.20 -9.45
C ASP A 672 -33.83 7.73 -10.70
N VAL A 673 -33.32 8.08 -11.88
CA VAL A 673 -33.93 7.79 -13.19
C VAL A 673 -33.03 6.88 -14.02
N PHE A 674 -33.62 5.81 -14.54
CA PHE A 674 -32.94 4.83 -15.37
C PHE A 674 -33.49 4.95 -16.79
N ARG A 675 -32.72 5.57 -17.68
CA ARG A 675 -33.00 5.60 -19.12
C ARG A 675 -32.58 4.27 -19.74
N VAL A 676 -33.54 3.36 -19.87
CA VAL A 676 -33.33 1.99 -20.35
C VAL A 676 -33.45 1.95 -21.87
N PHE A 677 -32.37 1.57 -22.55
CA PHE A 677 -32.36 1.41 -24.01
C PHE A 677 -31.73 0.06 -24.42
N ASP A 678 -31.96 -0.35 -25.66
CA ASP A 678 -31.23 -1.44 -26.30
C ASP A 678 -30.61 -0.96 -27.62
N SER A 679 -29.42 -1.45 -27.94
CA SER A 679 -28.67 -1.00 -29.12
C SER A 679 -29.28 -1.37 -30.47
N LEU A 680 -30.24 -2.29 -30.47
CA LEU A 680 -31.00 -2.75 -31.62
C LEU A 680 -32.51 -2.51 -31.45
N ASN A 681 -32.92 -1.78 -30.40
CA ASN A 681 -34.30 -1.72 -29.91
C ASN A 681 -34.92 -3.13 -29.72
N TYR A 682 -34.11 -4.10 -29.30
CA TYR A 682 -34.54 -5.47 -29.07
C TYR A 682 -35.35 -5.55 -27.77
N LEU A 683 -36.67 -5.63 -27.90
CA LEU A 683 -37.63 -5.52 -26.80
C LEU A 683 -37.32 -6.45 -25.61
N PRO A 684 -36.96 -7.74 -25.77
CA PRO A 684 -36.66 -8.61 -24.63
C PRO A 684 -35.51 -8.11 -23.73
N ASN A 685 -34.51 -7.43 -24.30
CA ASN A 685 -33.44 -6.83 -23.51
C ASN A 685 -33.93 -5.60 -22.73
N MET A 686 -34.79 -4.79 -23.35
CA MET A 686 -35.34 -3.60 -22.72
C MET A 686 -36.25 -3.96 -21.54
N LEU A 687 -37.12 -4.98 -21.72
CA LEU A 687 -38.04 -5.43 -20.67
C LEU A 687 -37.31 -5.87 -19.40
N LEU A 688 -36.21 -6.63 -19.52
CA LEU A 688 -35.37 -7.01 -18.38
C LEU A 688 -34.82 -5.79 -17.64
N GLY A 689 -34.29 -4.81 -18.38
CA GLY A 689 -33.74 -3.59 -17.78
C GLY A 689 -34.81 -2.73 -17.10
N MET A 690 -36.00 -2.64 -17.70
CA MET A 690 -37.15 -1.94 -17.13
C MET A 690 -37.60 -2.62 -15.82
N GLU A 691 -37.71 -3.94 -15.83
CA GLU A 691 -38.06 -4.73 -14.65
C GLU A 691 -37.02 -4.58 -13.54
N ALA A 692 -35.72 -4.66 -13.87
CA ALA A 692 -34.64 -4.47 -12.90
C ALA A 692 -34.63 -3.07 -12.27
N ALA A 693 -34.76 -2.02 -13.09
CA ALA A 693 -34.81 -0.64 -12.60
C ALA A 693 -36.08 -0.35 -11.78
N GLY A 694 -37.24 -0.84 -12.22
CA GLY A 694 -38.51 -0.70 -11.50
C GLY A 694 -38.50 -1.45 -10.17
N SER A 695 -37.97 -2.68 -10.14
CA SER A 695 -37.86 -3.49 -8.92
C SER A 695 -36.92 -2.87 -7.88
N ALA A 696 -35.90 -2.14 -8.32
CA ALA A 696 -35.04 -1.35 -7.44
C ALA A 696 -35.75 -0.11 -6.85
N GLY A 697 -36.92 0.27 -7.36
CA GLY A 697 -37.64 1.51 -6.99
C GLY A 697 -37.19 2.76 -7.74
N GLY A 698 -36.55 2.58 -8.91
CA GLY A 698 -36.14 3.67 -9.79
C GLY A 698 -37.25 4.15 -10.72
N VAL A 699 -37.11 5.37 -11.26
CA VAL A 699 -37.95 5.83 -12.36
C VAL A 699 -37.50 5.15 -13.64
N VAL A 700 -38.37 4.30 -14.19
CA VAL A 700 -38.16 3.65 -15.49
C VAL A 700 -38.50 4.61 -16.63
N GLU A 701 -37.48 5.04 -17.37
CA GLU A 701 -37.62 5.76 -18.64
C GLU A 701 -37.23 4.81 -19.79
N ALA A 702 -38.20 4.27 -20.52
CA ALA A 702 -37.95 3.42 -21.67
C ALA A 702 -37.58 4.28 -22.90
N ALA A 703 -36.38 4.05 -23.45
CA ALA A 703 -35.84 4.85 -24.54
C ALA A 703 -35.78 4.06 -25.86
N ILE A 704 -36.47 4.58 -26.88
CA ILE A 704 -36.42 4.08 -28.25
C ILE A 704 -35.29 4.79 -29.00
N SER A 705 -34.29 4.03 -29.45
CA SER A 705 -33.20 4.57 -30.26
C SER A 705 -33.71 4.92 -31.66
N TYR A 706 -33.52 6.17 -32.09
CA TYR A 706 -33.97 6.67 -33.38
C TYR A 706 -32.89 6.52 -34.46
N THR A 707 -33.25 5.92 -35.58
CA THR A 707 -32.47 5.86 -36.82
C THR A 707 -33.42 6.02 -37.99
N GLY A 708 -32.93 6.33 -39.20
CA GLY A 708 -33.86 6.54 -40.29
C GLY A 708 -34.33 7.98 -40.44
N ASP A 709 -35.44 8.13 -41.15
CA ASP A 709 -36.17 9.39 -41.24
C ASP A 709 -37.66 9.07 -41.42
N VAL A 710 -38.46 9.29 -40.37
CA VAL A 710 -39.91 9.02 -40.41
C VAL A 710 -40.67 9.94 -41.37
N ALA A 711 -40.08 11.07 -41.75
CA ALA A 711 -40.64 11.98 -42.73
C ALA A 711 -40.27 11.59 -44.18
N ASP A 712 -39.38 10.61 -44.38
CA ASP A 712 -39.01 10.10 -45.70
C ASP A 712 -39.79 8.82 -46.03
N PRO A 713 -40.79 8.88 -46.94
CA PRO A 713 -41.61 7.72 -47.28
C PRO A 713 -40.82 6.61 -48.00
N SER A 714 -39.61 6.88 -48.50
CA SER A 714 -38.76 5.86 -49.13
C SER A 714 -38.05 4.95 -48.10
N ARG A 715 -37.91 5.40 -46.84
CA ARG A 715 -37.29 4.62 -45.76
C ARG A 715 -38.34 3.84 -44.98
N THR A 716 -38.68 2.65 -45.50
CA THR A 716 -39.81 1.86 -44.97
C THR A 716 -39.49 1.00 -43.74
N LYS A 717 -38.21 0.64 -43.51
CA LYS A 717 -37.81 -0.25 -42.41
C LYS A 717 -38.06 0.37 -41.03
N TYR A 718 -37.63 1.61 -40.83
CA TYR A 718 -37.79 2.38 -39.59
C TYR A 718 -38.84 3.48 -39.79
N SER A 719 -40.06 3.07 -40.14
CA SER A 719 -41.19 3.97 -40.40
C SER A 719 -41.83 4.51 -39.12
N LEU A 720 -42.72 5.50 -39.23
CA LEU A 720 -43.53 5.97 -38.10
C LEU A 720 -44.26 4.81 -37.40
N GLN A 721 -44.80 3.85 -38.17
CA GLN A 721 -45.49 2.68 -37.62
C GLN A 721 -44.58 1.81 -36.74
N TYR A 722 -43.30 1.66 -37.11
CA TYR A 722 -42.32 0.94 -36.30
C TYR A 722 -42.15 1.58 -34.92
N TYR A 723 -41.96 2.90 -34.89
CA TYR A 723 -41.79 3.64 -33.63
C TYR A 723 -43.05 3.62 -32.76
N MET A 724 -44.23 3.81 -33.38
CA MET A 724 -45.51 3.75 -32.66
C MET A 724 -45.77 2.36 -32.07
N GLY A 725 -45.50 1.29 -32.84
CA GLY A 725 -45.67 -0.08 -32.35
C GLY A 725 -44.74 -0.39 -31.17
N LEU A 726 -43.46 0.01 -31.25
CA LEU A 726 -42.54 -0.18 -30.14
C LEU A 726 -42.91 0.65 -28.90
N ALA A 727 -43.40 1.88 -29.09
CA ALA A 727 -43.92 2.69 -28.00
C ALA A 727 -45.09 2.02 -27.28
N GLU A 728 -46.04 1.42 -28.01
CA GLU A 728 -47.15 0.67 -27.42
C GLU A 728 -46.68 -0.51 -26.56
N GLU A 729 -45.68 -1.25 -27.04
CA GLU A 729 -45.07 -2.36 -26.28
C GLU A 729 -44.46 -1.88 -24.96
N LEU A 730 -43.68 -0.78 -25.00
CA LEU A 730 -42.98 -0.24 -23.84
C LEU A 730 -43.93 0.43 -22.83
N VAL A 731 -45.00 1.08 -23.31
CA VAL A 731 -46.04 1.64 -22.44
C VAL A 731 -46.82 0.52 -21.75
N ARG A 732 -47.17 -0.54 -22.48
CA ARG A 732 -47.81 -1.72 -21.89
C ARG A 732 -46.92 -2.41 -20.86
N ALA A 733 -45.60 -2.36 -21.04
CA ALA A 733 -44.62 -2.85 -20.09
C ALA A 733 -44.45 -1.97 -18.83
N GLY A 734 -45.18 -0.85 -18.73
CA GLY A 734 -45.22 -0.03 -17.52
C GLY A 734 -44.12 1.03 -17.42
N THR A 735 -43.68 1.60 -18.55
CA THR A 735 -42.74 2.74 -18.48
C THR A 735 -43.40 3.96 -17.81
N HIS A 736 -42.64 4.67 -16.96
CA HIS A 736 -43.12 5.92 -16.34
C HIS A 736 -42.99 7.10 -17.30
N ILE A 737 -41.94 7.07 -18.15
CA ILE A 737 -41.59 8.10 -19.12
C ILE A 737 -41.19 7.40 -20.41
N LEU A 738 -41.64 7.92 -21.56
CA LEU A 738 -41.19 7.41 -22.86
C LEU A 738 -40.16 8.36 -23.46
N CYS A 739 -39.02 7.82 -23.86
CA CYS A 739 -37.92 8.58 -24.42
C CYS A 739 -37.68 8.24 -25.88
N ILE A 740 -37.45 9.27 -26.71
CA ILE A 740 -36.88 9.10 -28.05
C ILE A 740 -35.41 9.49 -27.98
N LYS A 741 -34.53 8.50 -28.15
CA LYS A 741 -33.09 8.66 -28.13
C LYS A 741 -32.54 8.76 -29.54
N ASP A 742 -32.41 9.97 -30.06
CA ASP A 742 -31.70 10.25 -31.31
C ASP A 742 -30.20 10.43 -31.06
N MET A 743 -29.48 9.30 -31.00
CA MET A 743 -28.05 9.24 -30.66
C MET A 743 -27.11 9.87 -31.71
N ALA A 744 -27.59 10.17 -32.91
CA ALA A 744 -26.77 10.72 -33.99
C ALA A 744 -27.14 12.16 -34.37
N GLY A 745 -28.33 12.65 -34.02
CA GLY A 745 -28.81 13.96 -34.43
C GLY A 745 -29.52 13.93 -35.79
N LEU A 746 -30.28 12.87 -36.03
CA LEU A 746 -30.99 12.59 -37.28
C LEU A 746 -32.40 13.20 -37.34
N LEU A 747 -32.99 13.51 -36.19
CA LEU A 747 -34.33 14.08 -36.12
C LEU A 747 -34.36 15.48 -36.75
N LYS A 748 -34.96 15.57 -37.94
CA LYS A 748 -35.27 16.85 -38.60
C LYS A 748 -36.51 17.46 -37.96
N PRO A 749 -36.70 18.79 -37.98
CA PRO A 749 -37.89 19.44 -37.42
C PRO A 749 -39.22 18.83 -37.88
N THR A 750 -39.36 18.51 -39.17
CA THR A 750 -40.58 17.85 -39.69
C THR A 750 -40.81 16.45 -39.11
N ALA A 751 -39.73 15.66 -38.98
CA ALA A 751 -39.78 14.34 -38.37
C ALA A 751 -40.09 14.43 -36.86
N CYS A 752 -39.56 15.45 -36.18
CA CYS A 752 -39.88 15.76 -34.79
C CYS A 752 -41.38 15.99 -34.62
N THR A 753 -41.95 16.91 -35.40
CA THR A 753 -43.38 17.21 -35.32
C THR A 753 -44.22 15.96 -35.57
N MET A 754 -43.92 15.21 -36.63
CA MET A 754 -44.67 14.01 -36.99
C MET A 754 -44.60 12.92 -35.90
N LEU A 755 -43.40 12.61 -35.40
CA LEU A 755 -43.24 11.54 -34.42
C LEU A 755 -43.82 11.93 -33.05
N VAL A 756 -43.47 13.12 -32.56
CA VAL A 756 -43.84 13.56 -31.21
C VAL A 756 -45.34 13.84 -31.11
N SER A 757 -45.96 14.47 -32.12
CA SER A 757 -47.41 14.68 -32.10
C SER A 757 -48.15 13.34 -32.13
N SER A 758 -47.69 12.37 -32.93
CA SER A 758 -48.29 11.03 -33.00
C SER A 758 -48.20 10.29 -31.66
N LEU A 759 -47.05 10.39 -30.97
CA LEU A 759 -46.86 9.82 -29.64
C LEU A 759 -47.74 10.52 -28.60
N ARG A 760 -47.83 11.85 -28.64
CA ARG A 760 -48.66 12.63 -27.73
C ARG A 760 -50.15 12.31 -27.91
N ASP A 761 -50.63 12.24 -29.16
CA ASP A 761 -52.01 11.90 -29.49
C ASP A 761 -52.37 10.49 -28.98
N ARG A 762 -51.42 9.55 -29.07
CA ARG A 762 -51.61 8.18 -28.60
C ARG A 762 -51.53 8.05 -27.07
N PHE A 763 -50.65 8.81 -26.44
CA PHE A 763 -50.35 8.74 -25.00
C PHE A 763 -50.44 10.13 -24.35
N PRO A 764 -51.66 10.66 -24.12
CA PRO A 764 -51.88 12.04 -23.66
C PRO A 764 -51.32 12.32 -22.26
N ASP A 765 -51.32 11.31 -21.38
CA ASP A 765 -50.92 11.45 -19.97
C ASP A 765 -49.48 11.02 -19.69
N LEU A 766 -48.80 10.40 -20.66
CA LEU A 766 -47.44 9.91 -20.48
C LEU A 766 -46.42 11.03 -20.74
N PRO A 767 -45.44 11.25 -19.86
CA PRO A 767 -44.34 12.16 -20.15
C PRO A 767 -43.51 11.70 -21.35
N LEU A 768 -43.22 12.63 -22.26
CA LEU A 768 -42.39 12.43 -23.44
C LEU A 768 -41.07 13.17 -23.27
N HIS A 769 -39.97 12.42 -23.32
CA HIS A 769 -38.62 12.93 -23.19
C HIS A 769 -37.88 12.77 -24.52
N ILE A 770 -37.34 13.86 -25.09
CA ILE A 770 -36.60 13.79 -26.34
C ILE A 770 -35.12 14.10 -26.11
N HIS A 771 -34.29 13.17 -26.56
CA HIS A 771 -32.84 13.28 -26.57
C HIS A 771 -32.36 13.36 -28.01
N THR A 772 -31.50 14.33 -28.32
CA THR A 772 -30.81 14.40 -29.61
C THR A 772 -29.34 14.85 -29.43
N HIS A 773 -28.58 14.75 -30.51
CA HIS A 773 -27.28 15.39 -30.65
C HIS A 773 -27.35 16.50 -31.69
N ASP A 774 -26.52 17.52 -31.55
CA ASP A 774 -26.45 18.67 -32.46
C ASP A 774 -25.42 18.45 -33.59
N THR A 775 -25.15 17.19 -33.94
CA THR A 775 -24.10 16.82 -34.91
C THR A 775 -24.34 17.50 -36.25
N SER A 776 -25.60 17.59 -36.66
CA SER A 776 -26.03 18.25 -37.91
C SER A 776 -26.01 19.78 -37.84
N GLY A 777 -25.88 20.38 -36.65
CA GLY A 777 -26.10 21.81 -36.40
C GLY A 777 -27.57 22.23 -36.41
N ALA A 778 -28.51 21.28 -36.38
CA ALA A 778 -29.95 21.53 -36.39
C ALA A 778 -30.66 21.08 -35.10
N GLY A 779 -29.91 20.65 -34.08
CA GLY A 779 -30.45 20.06 -32.85
C GLY A 779 -31.31 21.03 -32.04
N VAL A 780 -30.93 22.30 -31.94
CA VAL A 780 -31.77 23.33 -31.28
C VAL A 780 -33.12 23.46 -31.99
N ALA A 781 -33.13 23.52 -33.32
CA ALA A 781 -34.36 23.61 -34.10
C ALA A 781 -35.23 22.35 -33.96
N ALA A 782 -34.60 21.17 -33.92
CA ALA A 782 -35.27 19.90 -33.69
C ALA A 782 -35.93 19.85 -32.30
N MET A 783 -35.23 20.26 -31.24
CA MET A 783 -35.78 20.28 -29.88
C MET A 783 -36.91 21.30 -29.71
N LEU A 784 -36.82 22.47 -30.34
CA LEU A 784 -37.93 23.43 -30.38
C LEU A 784 -39.16 22.83 -31.09
N ALA A 785 -38.97 22.11 -32.20
CA ALA A 785 -40.06 21.44 -32.91
C ALA A 785 -40.68 20.31 -32.08
N CYS A 786 -39.87 19.53 -31.35
CA CYS A 786 -40.36 18.53 -30.39
C CYS A 786 -41.18 19.17 -29.26
N ALA A 787 -40.68 20.24 -28.66
CA ALA A 787 -41.38 20.96 -27.59
C ALA A 787 -42.73 21.50 -28.08
N GLN A 788 -42.77 22.11 -29.26
CA GLN A 788 -44.01 22.59 -29.89
C GLN A 788 -44.98 21.45 -30.22
N ALA A 789 -44.47 20.25 -30.52
CA ALA A 789 -45.27 19.06 -30.79
C ALA A 789 -45.74 18.33 -29.51
N GLY A 790 -45.36 18.81 -28.32
CA GLY A 790 -45.84 18.30 -27.04
C GLY A 790 -44.86 17.41 -26.28
N ALA A 791 -43.55 17.49 -26.54
CA ALA A 791 -42.54 16.94 -25.64
C ALA A 791 -42.54 17.70 -24.30
N ASP A 792 -42.43 16.98 -23.18
CA ASP A 792 -42.39 17.58 -21.83
C ASP A 792 -40.95 17.91 -21.42
N VAL A 793 -39.98 17.13 -21.89
CA VAL A 793 -38.55 17.27 -21.53
C VAL A 793 -37.67 17.18 -22.77
N VAL A 794 -36.62 18.00 -22.83
CA VAL A 794 -35.52 17.87 -23.80
C VAL A 794 -34.15 17.86 -23.13
N ASP A 795 -33.23 17.08 -23.69
CA ASP A 795 -31.82 17.05 -23.27
C ASP A 795 -31.04 18.26 -23.83
N VAL A 796 -30.28 18.92 -22.96
CA VAL A 796 -29.39 20.05 -23.29
C VAL A 796 -28.05 19.91 -22.57
N ALA A 797 -27.04 20.63 -23.04
CA ALA A 797 -25.76 20.78 -22.34
C ALA A 797 -25.43 22.26 -22.11
N ALA A 798 -24.59 22.56 -21.12
CA ALA A 798 -24.01 23.89 -20.91
C ALA A 798 -23.39 24.40 -22.22
N ASP A 799 -23.48 25.69 -22.51
CA ASP A 799 -23.18 26.21 -23.85
C ASP A 799 -21.77 25.84 -24.34
N SER A 800 -20.75 26.01 -23.48
CA SER A 800 -19.35 25.63 -23.75
C SER A 800 -19.11 24.11 -23.88
N MET A 801 -20.07 23.28 -23.49
CA MET A 801 -20.08 21.81 -23.59
C MET A 801 -21.16 21.29 -24.54
N SER A 802 -21.79 22.17 -25.31
CA SER A 802 -22.86 21.85 -26.25
C SER A 802 -22.40 21.93 -27.71
N GLY A 803 -23.31 21.60 -28.63
CA GLY A 803 -23.09 21.69 -30.06
C GLY A 803 -22.17 20.59 -30.59
N MET A 804 -21.95 20.59 -31.91
CA MET A 804 -21.17 19.54 -32.58
C MET A 804 -21.72 18.15 -32.23
N THR A 805 -20.90 17.18 -31.84
CA THR A 805 -21.38 15.86 -31.44
C THR A 805 -22.08 15.82 -30.09
N SER A 806 -22.18 16.93 -29.34
CA SER A 806 -22.87 17.01 -28.05
C SER A 806 -24.35 17.34 -28.21
N GLN A 807 -25.06 17.54 -27.11
CA GLN A 807 -26.45 18.01 -27.10
C GLN A 807 -26.58 19.47 -27.58
N PRO A 808 -27.80 19.90 -27.95
CA PRO A 808 -28.13 21.31 -28.19
C PRO A 808 -27.79 22.21 -26.98
N SER A 809 -27.51 23.49 -27.27
CA SER A 809 -27.17 24.50 -26.25
C SER A 809 -28.34 24.79 -25.32
N MET A 810 -28.08 24.68 -24.01
CA MET A 810 -29.01 25.06 -22.94
C MET A 810 -29.41 26.53 -23.05
N GLY A 811 -28.45 27.44 -23.17
CA GLY A 811 -28.69 28.88 -23.27
C GLY A 811 -29.52 29.25 -24.51
N ALA A 812 -29.29 28.59 -25.64
CA ALA A 812 -30.10 28.78 -26.84
C ALA A 812 -31.56 28.34 -26.64
N LEU A 813 -31.80 27.18 -26.02
CA LEU A 813 -33.15 26.71 -25.73
C LEU A 813 -33.88 27.65 -24.75
N VAL A 814 -33.23 27.99 -23.63
CA VAL A 814 -33.78 28.91 -22.62
C VAL A 814 -34.12 30.26 -23.24
N ALA A 815 -33.24 30.82 -24.08
CA ALA A 815 -33.48 32.10 -24.73
C ALA A 815 -34.63 32.04 -25.74
N CYS A 816 -34.71 30.98 -26.55
CA CYS A 816 -35.73 30.82 -27.58
C CYS A 816 -37.13 30.55 -27.03
N THR A 817 -37.25 29.93 -25.85
CA THR A 817 -38.57 29.67 -25.24
C THR A 817 -39.03 30.76 -24.26
N ARG A 818 -38.15 31.70 -23.91
CA ARG A 818 -38.45 32.78 -22.96
C ARG A 818 -39.66 33.60 -23.38
N GLY A 819 -40.61 33.77 -22.46
CA GLY A 819 -41.85 34.52 -22.69
C GLY A 819 -42.87 33.81 -23.59
N THR A 820 -42.63 32.55 -23.95
CA THR A 820 -43.59 31.69 -24.66
C THR A 820 -44.28 30.73 -23.66
N PRO A 821 -45.34 30.00 -24.05
CA PRO A 821 -45.90 28.94 -23.21
C PRO A 821 -44.93 27.79 -22.87
N LEU A 822 -43.78 27.73 -23.55
CA LEU A 822 -42.72 26.73 -23.35
C LEU A 822 -41.54 27.28 -22.52
N ASP A 823 -41.70 28.43 -21.85
CA ASP A 823 -40.66 29.01 -21.00
C ASP A 823 -40.16 27.97 -19.98
N THR A 824 -38.83 27.89 -19.83
CA THR A 824 -38.15 26.93 -18.95
C THR A 824 -37.97 27.50 -17.54
N GLU A 825 -38.17 28.81 -17.38
CA GLU A 825 -37.97 29.57 -16.13
C GLU A 825 -36.53 29.51 -15.56
N VAL A 826 -35.55 29.06 -16.36
CA VAL A 826 -34.13 29.06 -15.99
C VAL A 826 -33.55 30.46 -16.25
N PRO A 827 -32.93 31.13 -15.26
CA PRO A 827 -32.37 32.46 -15.48
C PRO A 827 -31.12 32.41 -16.38
N MET A 828 -31.11 33.19 -17.47
CA MET A 828 -29.99 33.25 -18.43
C MET A 828 -28.64 33.55 -17.80
N GLU A 829 -28.58 34.49 -16.84
CA GLU A 829 -27.34 34.84 -16.14
C GLU A 829 -26.70 33.61 -15.47
N ARG A 830 -27.53 32.69 -14.93
CA ARG A 830 -27.03 31.46 -14.30
C ARG A 830 -26.46 30.48 -15.30
N VAL A 831 -27.00 30.45 -16.52
CA VAL A 831 -26.49 29.64 -17.62
C VAL A 831 -25.13 30.18 -18.10
N PHE A 832 -24.95 31.50 -18.14
CA PHE A 832 -23.67 32.11 -18.52
C PHE A 832 -22.56 31.76 -17.53
N ASP A 833 -22.78 31.95 -16.24
CA ASP A 833 -21.84 31.58 -15.17
C ASP A 833 -21.49 30.07 -15.24
N TYR A 834 -22.48 29.23 -15.52
CA TYR A 834 -22.28 27.77 -15.66
C TYR A 834 -21.42 27.44 -16.89
N SER A 835 -21.69 28.10 -18.02
CA SER A 835 -20.92 27.93 -19.25
C SER A 835 -19.50 28.43 -19.12
N GLU A 836 -19.24 29.56 -18.44
CA GLU A 836 -17.90 30.11 -18.22
C GLU A 836 -17.02 29.15 -17.42
N TYR A 837 -17.57 28.54 -16.35
CA TYR A 837 -16.87 27.48 -15.62
C TYR A 837 -16.45 26.34 -16.55
N TRP A 838 -17.40 25.84 -17.34
CA TRP A 838 -17.17 24.72 -18.24
C TRP A 838 -16.25 25.06 -19.42
N GLU A 839 -16.19 26.32 -19.84
CA GLU A 839 -15.25 26.79 -20.86
C GLU A 839 -13.81 26.69 -20.32
N GLY A 840 -13.57 27.18 -19.09
CA GLY A 840 -12.29 27.01 -18.41
C GLY A 840 -11.94 25.54 -18.16
N ALA A 841 -12.90 24.74 -17.69
CA ALA A 841 -12.69 23.33 -17.39
C ALA A 841 -12.39 22.52 -18.66
N ARG A 842 -13.11 22.76 -19.76
CA ARG A 842 -12.88 22.13 -21.07
C ARG A 842 -11.45 22.36 -21.58
N GLY A 843 -10.88 23.54 -21.31
CA GLY A 843 -9.48 23.85 -21.61
C GLY A 843 -8.48 22.90 -20.94
N LEU A 844 -8.79 22.32 -19.77
CA LEU A 844 -7.96 21.30 -19.12
C LEU A 844 -7.94 19.98 -19.89
N TYR A 845 -8.95 19.73 -20.72
CA TYR A 845 -9.15 18.50 -21.50
C TYR A 845 -8.81 18.68 -22.98
N ALA A 846 -8.11 19.74 -23.36
CA ALA A 846 -7.78 20.06 -24.76
C ALA A 846 -7.17 18.87 -25.54
N ALA A 847 -6.45 17.98 -24.86
CA ALA A 847 -5.84 16.80 -25.44
C ALA A 847 -6.84 15.73 -25.92
N PHE A 848 -8.09 15.80 -25.47
CA PHE A 848 -9.18 14.87 -25.78
C PHE A 848 -10.31 15.52 -26.58
N ASP A 849 -10.19 16.82 -26.87
CA ASP A 849 -11.25 17.61 -27.48
C ASP A 849 -11.48 17.20 -28.93
N CYS A 850 -12.74 16.91 -29.29
CA CYS A 850 -13.14 16.58 -30.65
C CYS A 850 -12.81 17.70 -31.64
N THR A 851 -12.64 18.95 -31.19
CA THR A 851 -12.23 20.08 -32.03
C THR A 851 -10.82 19.97 -32.60
N ALA A 852 -10.00 19.04 -32.09
CA ALA A 852 -8.76 18.66 -32.73
C ALA A 852 -8.98 18.14 -34.17
N THR A 853 -10.16 17.57 -34.44
CA THR A 853 -10.45 16.83 -35.67
C THR A 853 -11.71 17.36 -36.38
N MET A 854 -12.67 17.90 -35.63
CA MET A 854 -13.93 18.43 -36.15
C MET A 854 -14.22 19.83 -35.60
N LYS A 855 -14.16 20.87 -36.46
CA LYS A 855 -14.29 22.28 -36.04
C LYS A 855 -15.73 22.76 -35.85
N SER A 856 -16.72 22.03 -36.36
CA SER A 856 -18.15 22.38 -36.32
C SER A 856 -18.99 21.12 -36.45
N GLY A 857 -20.32 21.24 -36.30
CA GLY A 857 -21.24 20.18 -36.75
C GLY A 857 -21.03 19.84 -38.24
N ASN A 858 -21.49 18.66 -38.64
CA ASN A 858 -21.41 18.13 -39.98
C ASN A 858 -22.72 17.42 -40.39
N SER A 859 -23.34 17.91 -41.47
CA SER A 859 -24.61 17.39 -41.99
C SER A 859 -24.48 16.04 -42.69
N ASP A 860 -23.25 15.56 -42.98
CA ASP A 860 -23.06 14.21 -43.53
C ASP A 860 -23.54 13.10 -42.59
N VAL A 861 -23.83 13.42 -41.32
CA VAL A 861 -24.47 12.52 -40.36
C VAL A 861 -25.83 12.01 -40.84
N TYR A 862 -26.56 12.75 -41.68
CA TYR A 862 -27.80 12.27 -42.28
C TYR A 862 -27.60 11.13 -43.30
N GLU A 863 -26.37 10.97 -43.79
CA GLU A 863 -26.00 9.86 -44.68
C GLU A 863 -25.32 8.73 -43.89
N ASN A 864 -24.33 9.06 -43.06
CA ASN A 864 -23.50 8.07 -42.36
C ASN A 864 -24.10 7.57 -41.05
N GLU A 865 -24.99 8.33 -40.43
CA GLU A 865 -25.68 8.00 -39.18
C GLU A 865 -24.72 7.57 -38.05
N ILE A 866 -23.50 8.12 -38.03
CA ILE A 866 -22.50 7.85 -36.99
C ILE A 866 -22.88 8.64 -35.72
N PRO A 867 -23.12 7.98 -34.57
CA PRO A 867 -23.43 8.67 -33.31
C PRO A 867 -22.30 9.56 -32.82
N GLY A 868 -22.63 10.59 -32.04
CA GLY A 868 -21.66 11.59 -31.57
C GLY A 868 -20.41 10.99 -30.93
N GLY A 869 -20.58 10.20 -29.85
CA GLY A 869 -19.45 9.53 -29.18
C GLY A 869 -18.69 8.53 -30.06
N GLN A 870 -19.35 7.89 -31.03
CA GLN A 870 -18.68 6.98 -31.97
C GLN A 870 -17.83 7.76 -32.97
N TYR A 871 -18.26 8.95 -33.39
CA TYR A 871 -17.52 9.77 -34.35
C TYR A 871 -16.12 10.12 -33.85
N THR A 872 -16.05 10.68 -32.65
CA THR A 872 -14.79 11.05 -31.98
C THR A 872 -13.88 9.83 -31.81
N ASN A 873 -14.43 8.71 -31.33
CA ASN A 873 -13.69 7.48 -31.12
C ASN A 873 -13.19 6.85 -32.43
N LEU A 874 -14.04 6.76 -33.46
CA LEU A 874 -13.72 6.20 -34.76
C LEU A 874 -12.60 6.99 -35.45
N HIS A 875 -12.61 8.32 -35.29
CA HIS A 875 -11.56 9.17 -35.80
C HIS A 875 -10.21 8.93 -35.08
N PHE A 876 -10.22 8.86 -33.75
CA PHE A 876 -9.00 8.55 -32.98
C PHE A 876 -8.44 7.16 -33.31
N GLN A 877 -9.30 6.17 -33.48
CA GLN A 877 -8.92 4.82 -33.92
C GLN A 877 -8.30 4.86 -35.33
N ALA A 878 -8.95 5.53 -36.29
CA ALA A 878 -8.42 5.67 -37.64
C ALA A 878 -7.02 6.31 -37.65
N HIS A 879 -6.77 7.35 -36.85
CA HIS A 879 -5.44 7.93 -36.70
C HIS A 879 -4.41 6.95 -36.12
N SER A 880 -4.78 6.21 -35.07
CA SER A 880 -3.90 5.21 -34.45
C SER A 880 -3.51 4.07 -35.40
N MET A 881 -4.39 3.74 -36.36
CA MET A 881 -4.18 2.70 -37.38
C MET A 881 -3.55 3.22 -38.68
N GLY A 882 -3.15 4.51 -38.73
CA GLY A 882 -2.58 5.13 -39.94
C GLY A 882 -3.60 5.43 -41.05
N LEU A 883 -4.90 5.33 -40.76
CA LEU A 883 -6.02 5.62 -41.67
C LEU A 883 -6.56 7.06 -41.53
N GLY A 884 -5.93 7.91 -40.72
CA GLY A 884 -6.43 9.28 -40.45
C GLY A 884 -6.64 10.11 -41.71
N SER A 885 -5.74 10.04 -42.70
CA SER A 885 -5.90 10.72 -43.99
C SER A 885 -7.03 10.16 -44.86
N LYS A 886 -7.51 8.96 -44.56
CA LYS A 886 -8.59 8.25 -45.27
C LYS A 886 -9.92 8.30 -44.54
N PHE A 887 -10.10 9.18 -43.55
CA PHE A 887 -11.33 9.21 -42.75
C PHE A 887 -12.60 9.42 -43.59
N LYS A 888 -12.52 10.12 -44.73
CA LYS A 888 -13.63 10.23 -45.68
C LYS A 888 -14.04 8.87 -46.26
N GLU A 889 -13.07 8.01 -46.59
CA GLU A 889 -13.32 6.64 -47.05
C GLU A 889 -13.92 5.79 -45.93
N VAL A 890 -13.46 5.97 -44.68
CA VAL A 890 -14.02 5.30 -43.50
C VAL A 890 -15.49 5.65 -43.31
N LYS A 891 -15.89 6.92 -43.45
CA LYS A 891 -17.31 7.32 -43.36
C LYS A 891 -18.16 6.70 -44.47
N LYS A 892 -17.63 6.62 -45.69
CA LYS A 892 -18.34 5.95 -46.80
C LYS A 892 -18.49 4.45 -46.54
N ALA A 893 -17.40 3.80 -46.11
CA ALA A 893 -17.42 2.39 -45.73
C ALA A 893 -18.35 2.11 -44.54
N TYR A 894 -18.57 3.09 -43.65
CA TYR A 894 -19.52 2.98 -42.55
C TYR A 894 -20.97 2.84 -43.04
N VAL A 895 -21.35 3.60 -44.08
CA VAL A 895 -22.66 3.46 -44.74
C VAL A 895 -22.79 2.07 -45.38
N GLU A 896 -21.76 1.65 -46.12
CA GLU A 896 -21.73 0.34 -46.78
C GLU A 896 -21.79 -0.81 -45.77
N ALA A 897 -21.02 -0.74 -44.68
CA ALA A 897 -21.02 -1.69 -43.58
C ALA A 897 -22.39 -1.75 -42.88
N ASN A 898 -23.06 -0.62 -42.67
CA ASN A 898 -24.41 -0.60 -42.12
C ASN A 898 -25.38 -1.39 -43.01
N GLN A 899 -25.32 -1.19 -44.32
CA GLN A 899 -26.16 -1.94 -45.27
C GLN A 899 -25.83 -3.43 -45.30
N MET A 900 -24.54 -3.81 -45.27
CA MET A 900 -24.10 -5.21 -45.18
C MET A 900 -24.65 -5.91 -43.94
N LEU A 901 -24.72 -5.19 -42.82
CA LEU A 901 -25.23 -5.71 -41.55
C LEU A 901 -26.76 -5.63 -41.42
N GLY A 902 -27.44 -5.19 -42.49
CA GLY A 902 -28.90 -5.22 -42.59
C GLY A 902 -29.61 -3.92 -42.22
N ASP A 903 -28.93 -2.76 -42.30
CA ASP A 903 -29.42 -1.43 -41.88
C ASP A 903 -29.80 -1.41 -40.40
N LEU A 904 -28.81 -1.24 -39.54
CA LEU A 904 -28.93 -1.33 -38.09
C LEU A 904 -29.27 0.02 -37.45
N ILE A 905 -29.89 -0.06 -36.27
CA ILE A 905 -29.80 0.98 -35.26
C ILE A 905 -28.36 1.00 -34.76
N LYS A 906 -27.72 2.17 -34.80
CA LYS A 906 -26.29 2.33 -34.51
C LYS A 906 -26.11 3.14 -33.26
N VAL A 907 -25.91 2.49 -32.13
CA VAL A 907 -25.56 3.09 -30.84
C VAL A 907 -24.68 2.08 -30.10
N THR A 908 -23.93 2.46 -29.07
CA THR A 908 -23.02 1.52 -28.41
C THR A 908 -23.75 0.24 -27.91
N PRO A 909 -23.29 -0.99 -28.26
CA PRO A 909 -22.10 -1.33 -29.04
C PRO A 909 -22.30 -1.52 -30.56
N SER A 910 -23.53 -1.52 -31.11
CA SER A 910 -23.79 -1.72 -32.55
C SER A 910 -23.08 -0.68 -33.44
N SER A 911 -22.97 0.58 -32.99
CA SER A 911 -22.22 1.61 -33.73
C SER A 911 -20.73 1.30 -33.85
N LYS A 912 -20.14 0.64 -32.84
CA LYS A 912 -18.75 0.15 -32.87
C LYS A 912 -18.61 -1.01 -33.84
N ILE A 913 -19.56 -1.95 -33.86
CA ILE A 913 -19.56 -3.10 -34.77
C ILE A 913 -19.50 -2.64 -36.23
N VAL A 914 -20.35 -1.67 -36.59
CA VAL A 914 -20.33 -1.06 -37.93
C VAL A 914 -18.98 -0.34 -38.19
N GLY A 915 -18.44 0.36 -37.19
CA GLY A 915 -17.16 1.08 -37.30
C GLY A 915 -15.94 0.17 -37.46
N ASP A 916 -15.92 -0.98 -36.77
CA ASP A 916 -14.86 -1.98 -36.88
C ASP A 916 -14.89 -2.61 -38.30
N LEU A 917 -16.09 -2.92 -38.82
CA LEU A 917 -16.24 -3.42 -40.18
C LEU A 917 -15.81 -2.39 -41.23
N ALA A 918 -16.21 -1.12 -41.06
CA ALA A 918 -15.83 -0.04 -41.96
C ALA A 918 -14.31 0.17 -42.02
N GLN A 919 -13.63 0.20 -40.87
CA GLN A 919 -12.17 0.30 -40.81
C GLN A 919 -11.49 -0.93 -41.41
N PHE A 920 -12.02 -2.12 -41.16
CA PHE A 920 -11.53 -3.36 -41.77
C PHE A 920 -11.61 -3.32 -43.29
N MET A 921 -12.74 -2.88 -43.85
CA MET A 921 -12.93 -2.74 -45.30
C MET A 921 -11.92 -1.75 -45.90
N VAL A 922 -11.77 -0.56 -45.30
CA VAL A 922 -10.84 0.47 -45.80
C VAL A 922 -9.38 0.03 -45.66
N HIS A 923 -9.02 -0.62 -44.55
CA HIS A 923 -7.67 -1.11 -44.33
C HIS A 923 -7.26 -2.16 -45.38
N ASN A 924 -8.18 -3.06 -45.73
CA ASN A 924 -7.96 -4.12 -46.70
C ASN A 924 -8.29 -3.72 -48.16
N GLY A 925 -8.71 -2.47 -48.40
CA GLY A 925 -9.07 -1.98 -49.73
C GLY A 925 -10.29 -2.69 -50.34
N LEU A 926 -11.22 -3.18 -49.52
CA LEU A 926 -12.39 -3.95 -49.94
C LEU A 926 -13.60 -3.06 -50.17
N SER A 927 -14.28 -3.25 -51.29
CA SER A 927 -15.66 -2.77 -51.48
C SER A 927 -16.67 -3.70 -50.78
N ARG A 928 -17.90 -3.20 -50.57
CA ARG A 928 -19.02 -4.04 -50.08
C ARG A 928 -19.19 -5.35 -50.85
N ALA A 929 -19.21 -5.29 -52.18
CA ALA A 929 -19.45 -6.45 -53.04
C ALA A 929 -18.34 -7.50 -52.89
N GLU A 930 -17.09 -7.06 -52.78
CA GLU A 930 -15.94 -7.95 -52.56
C GLU A 930 -15.99 -8.59 -51.16
N ALA A 931 -16.31 -7.80 -50.13
CA ALA A 931 -16.42 -8.30 -48.75
C ALA A 931 -17.57 -9.32 -48.59
N GLU A 932 -18.71 -9.12 -49.27
CA GLU A 932 -19.82 -10.10 -49.28
C GLU A 932 -19.49 -11.35 -50.11
N ALA A 933 -18.79 -11.20 -51.24
CA ALA A 933 -18.38 -12.32 -52.08
C ALA A 933 -17.36 -13.22 -51.39
N GLN A 934 -16.38 -12.62 -50.71
CA GLN A 934 -15.28 -13.31 -50.01
C GLN A 934 -15.60 -13.59 -48.52
N ALA A 935 -16.87 -13.50 -48.11
CA ALA A 935 -17.27 -13.61 -46.71
C ALA A 935 -16.86 -14.95 -46.04
N GLU A 936 -16.70 -16.02 -46.81
CA GLU A 936 -16.23 -17.32 -46.32
C GLU A 936 -14.70 -17.38 -46.12
N GLU A 937 -13.94 -16.49 -46.75
CA GLU A 937 -12.47 -16.50 -46.73
C GLU A 937 -11.90 -15.46 -45.76
N LEU A 938 -12.60 -14.34 -45.58
CA LEU A 938 -12.15 -13.22 -44.77
C LEU A 938 -12.31 -13.46 -43.26
N SER A 939 -11.32 -13.01 -42.48
CA SER A 939 -11.37 -12.99 -41.02
C SER A 939 -11.92 -11.65 -40.52
N PHE A 940 -13.24 -11.60 -40.29
CA PHE A 940 -13.91 -10.39 -39.84
C PHE A 940 -13.56 -10.02 -38.39
N PRO A 941 -13.68 -8.72 -38.01
CA PRO A 941 -13.50 -8.30 -36.62
C PRO A 941 -14.40 -9.09 -35.66
N ARG A 942 -13.87 -9.42 -34.48
CA ARG A 942 -14.58 -10.20 -33.44
C ARG A 942 -15.96 -9.61 -33.11
N SER A 943 -16.07 -8.29 -33.01
CA SER A 943 -17.33 -7.59 -32.73
C SER A 943 -18.41 -7.86 -33.78
N VAL A 944 -18.04 -7.97 -35.05
CA VAL A 944 -18.93 -8.31 -36.17
C VAL A 944 -19.38 -9.77 -36.08
N VAL A 945 -18.44 -10.67 -35.78
CA VAL A 945 -18.72 -12.10 -35.60
C VAL A 945 -19.68 -12.32 -34.43
N GLU A 946 -19.39 -11.73 -33.26
CA GLU A 946 -20.25 -11.86 -32.06
C GLU A 946 -21.66 -11.29 -32.28
N PHE A 947 -21.78 -10.17 -33.01
CA PHE A 947 -23.07 -9.65 -33.43
C PHE A 947 -23.84 -10.68 -34.28
N LEU A 948 -23.21 -11.21 -35.33
CA LEU A 948 -23.84 -12.19 -36.22
C LEU A 948 -24.21 -13.49 -35.48
N GLN A 949 -23.44 -13.88 -34.46
CA GLN A 949 -23.77 -15.02 -33.59
C GLN A 949 -25.02 -14.76 -32.73
N GLY A 950 -25.39 -13.50 -32.49
CA GLY A 950 -26.56 -13.12 -31.68
C GLY A 950 -26.23 -12.63 -30.28
N TYR A 951 -24.94 -12.44 -29.94
CA TYR A 951 -24.54 -11.99 -28.61
C TYR A 951 -24.98 -10.57 -28.26
N ILE A 952 -25.50 -9.76 -29.19
CA ILE A 952 -25.98 -8.40 -28.87
C ILE A 952 -27.52 -8.34 -28.88
N GLY A 953 -28.18 -9.45 -29.19
CA GLY A 953 -29.63 -9.50 -29.46
C GLY A 953 -29.93 -9.61 -30.94
N VAL A 954 -31.21 -9.55 -31.29
CA VAL A 954 -31.69 -9.77 -32.66
C VAL A 954 -32.07 -8.42 -33.29
N PRO A 955 -31.49 -8.05 -34.45
CA PRO A 955 -31.84 -6.80 -35.12
C PRO A 955 -33.25 -6.85 -35.70
N HIS A 956 -33.92 -5.69 -35.79
CA HIS A 956 -35.20 -5.58 -36.47
C HIS A 956 -35.08 -6.02 -37.94
N GLY A 957 -35.96 -6.93 -38.37
CA GLY A 957 -35.90 -7.57 -39.69
C GLY A 957 -35.02 -8.81 -39.78
N GLY A 958 -34.35 -9.22 -38.68
CA GLY A 958 -33.48 -10.39 -38.65
C GLY A 958 -32.06 -10.12 -39.18
N PHE A 959 -31.20 -11.13 -39.09
CA PHE A 959 -29.81 -11.04 -39.57
C PHE A 959 -29.74 -11.15 -41.10
N PRO A 960 -28.77 -10.50 -41.75
CA PRO A 960 -28.60 -10.56 -43.20
C PRO A 960 -28.14 -11.95 -43.66
N GLU A 961 -28.96 -12.66 -44.44
CA GLU A 961 -28.61 -13.93 -45.09
C GLU A 961 -28.43 -13.72 -46.61
N PRO A 962 -27.49 -14.40 -47.28
CA PRO A 962 -26.62 -15.48 -46.77
C PRO A 962 -25.34 -14.99 -46.05
N PHE A 963 -25.16 -13.68 -45.86
CA PHE A 963 -23.93 -13.10 -45.29
C PHE A 963 -23.59 -13.68 -43.90
N ARG A 964 -24.57 -13.74 -42.98
CA ARG A 964 -24.42 -14.34 -41.65
C ARG A 964 -23.94 -15.78 -41.75
N SER A 965 -24.59 -16.61 -42.56
CA SER A 965 -24.22 -18.02 -42.69
C SER A 965 -22.81 -18.21 -43.25
N LYS A 966 -22.38 -17.36 -44.20
CA LYS A 966 -21.01 -17.38 -44.74
C LYS A 966 -19.94 -16.99 -43.73
N VAL A 967 -20.19 -15.95 -42.92
CA VAL A 967 -19.23 -15.48 -41.91
C VAL A 967 -19.13 -16.47 -40.74
N LEU A 968 -20.26 -16.99 -40.27
CA LEU A 968 -20.28 -17.86 -39.09
C LEU A 968 -19.86 -19.28 -39.40
N LYS A 969 -20.20 -19.82 -40.58
CA LYS A 969 -19.98 -21.23 -40.90
C LYS A 969 -20.58 -22.11 -39.80
N ASP A 970 -19.73 -22.85 -39.08
CA ASP A 970 -20.07 -23.75 -37.99
C ASP A 970 -19.97 -23.10 -36.58
N LEU A 971 -19.71 -21.79 -36.49
CA LEU A 971 -19.66 -21.08 -35.22
C LEU A 971 -21.03 -21.13 -34.51
N PRO A 972 -21.04 -21.25 -33.17
CA PRO A 972 -22.27 -21.36 -32.41
C PRO A 972 -23.13 -20.10 -32.55
N ARG A 973 -24.45 -20.30 -32.61
CA ARG A 973 -25.45 -19.24 -32.71
C ARG A 973 -26.24 -19.19 -31.41
N VAL A 974 -26.54 -17.98 -30.95
CA VAL A 974 -27.39 -17.71 -29.79
C VAL A 974 -28.79 -17.39 -30.30
N GLU A 975 -29.78 -18.11 -29.81
CA GLU A 975 -31.21 -17.84 -30.07
C GLU A 975 -31.82 -17.09 -28.88
N GLY A 976 -32.62 -16.07 -29.16
CA GLY A 976 -33.27 -15.26 -28.12
C GLY A 976 -32.31 -14.33 -27.37
N ARG A 977 -32.61 -14.07 -26.08
CA ARG A 977 -31.82 -13.18 -25.23
C ARG A 977 -30.58 -13.91 -24.68
N PRO A 978 -29.35 -13.44 -24.94
CA PRO A 978 -28.14 -14.17 -24.54
C PRO A 978 -27.98 -14.37 -23.03
N GLY A 979 -28.42 -13.40 -22.21
CA GLY A 979 -28.34 -13.51 -20.75
C GLY A 979 -29.27 -14.57 -20.14
N ALA A 980 -30.34 -14.96 -20.85
CA ALA A 980 -31.34 -15.90 -20.33
C ALA A 980 -30.82 -17.33 -20.20
N SER A 981 -29.79 -17.68 -20.97
CA SER A 981 -29.15 -19.00 -20.93
C SER A 981 -27.91 -19.05 -20.04
N LEU A 982 -27.49 -17.92 -19.47
CA LEU A 982 -26.34 -17.87 -18.56
C LEU A 982 -26.76 -18.30 -17.14
N PRO A 983 -25.97 -19.16 -16.47
CA PRO A 983 -26.22 -19.46 -15.06
C PRO A 983 -26.06 -18.20 -14.20
N PRO A 984 -26.83 -18.06 -13.11
CA PRO A 984 -26.65 -16.95 -12.17
C PRO A 984 -25.20 -16.86 -11.67
N LEU A 985 -24.67 -15.64 -11.59
CA LEU A 985 -23.34 -15.41 -11.02
C LEU A 985 -23.41 -15.48 -9.48
N ASP A 986 -22.53 -16.27 -8.86
CA ASP A 986 -22.40 -16.32 -7.40
C ASP A 986 -21.61 -15.10 -6.90
N LEU A 987 -22.35 -14.05 -6.52
CA LEU A 987 -21.77 -12.81 -6.02
C LEU A 987 -21.09 -12.97 -4.64
N GLN A 988 -21.52 -13.94 -3.82
CA GLN A 988 -20.91 -14.20 -2.51
C GLN A 988 -19.54 -14.88 -2.68
N ALA A 989 -19.45 -15.81 -3.62
CA ALA A 989 -18.16 -16.41 -3.99
C ALA A 989 -17.19 -15.36 -4.55
N LEU A 990 -17.67 -14.46 -5.41
CA LEU A 990 -16.87 -13.36 -5.94
C LEU A 990 -16.41 -12.38 -4.85
N GLU A 991 -17.30 -12.00 -3.93
CA GLU A 991 -16.95 -11.18 -2.77
C GLU A 991 -15.83 -11.82 -1.95
N LYS A 992 -15.95 -13.12 -1.65
CA LYS A 992 -14.91 -13.85 -0.94
C LYS A 992 -13.58 -13.86 -1.68
N GLU A 993 -13.57 -14.08 -3.01
CA GLU A 993 -12.35 -14.00 -3.82
C GLU A 993 -11.69 -12.62 -3.73
N LEU A 994 -12.50 -11.56 -3.80
CA LEU A 994 -12.01 -10.19 -3.70
C LEU A 994 -11.45 -9.88 -2.31
N VAL A 995 -12.10 -10.35 -1.25
CA VAL A 995 -11.62 -10.20 0.13
C VAL A 995 -10.29 -10.93 0.32
N ASP A 996 -10.17 -12.16 -0.20
CA ASP A 996 -8.93 -12.94 -0.14
C ASP A 996 -7.78 -12.24 -0.89
N ARG A 997 -8.08 -11.54 -2.01
CA ARG A 997 -7.08 -10.85 -2.83
C ARG A 997 -6.72 -9.45 -2.32
N HIS A 998 -7.70 -8.68 -1.86
CA HIS A 998 -7.56 -7.24 -1.59
C HIS A 998 -7.74 -6.86 -0.11
N GLY A 999 -8.13 -7.79 0.75
CA GLY A 999 -8.37 -7.58 2.19
C GLY A 999 -9.83 -7.28 2.53
N GLU A 1000 -10.11 -7.02 3.81
CA GLU A 1000 -11.48 -6.92 4.36
C GLU A 1000 -12.26 -5.65 3.96
N GLU A 1001 -11.68 -4.71 3.20
CA GLU A 1001 -12.34 -3.44 2.80
C GLU A 1001 -13.12 -3.54 1.46
N VAL A 1002 -13.49 -4.74 1.01
CA VAL A 1002 -14.29 -4.93 -0.22
C VAL A 1002 -15.74 -4.55 0.03
N THR A 1003 -16.31 -3.75 -0.88
CA THR A 1003 -17.68 -3.25 -0.81
C THR A 1003 -18.61 -3.93 -1.83
N PRO A 1004 -19.95 -3.88 -1.66
CA PRO A 1004 -20.87 -4.37 -2.69
C PRO A 1004 -20.65 -3.72 -4.07
N GLU A 1005 -20.28 -2.44 -4.08
CA GLU A 1005 -19.91 -1.68 -5.27
C GLU A 1005 -18.67 -2.26 -5.97
N ASP A 1006 -17.68 -2.71 -5.19
CA ASP A 1006 -16.48 -3.38 -5.69
C ASP A 1006 -16.84 -4.73 -6.34
N VAL A 1007 -17.70 -5.52 -5.69
CA VAL A 1007 -18.18 -6.81 -6.22
C VAL A 1007 -18.87 -6.62 -7.56
N LEU A 1008 -19.77 -5.64 -7.67
CA LEU A 1008 -20.47 -5.35 -8.92
C LEU A 1008 -19.53 -4.79 -9.99
N SER A 1009 -18.57 -3.95 -9.62
CA SER A 1009 -17.56 -3.46 -10.57
C SER A 1009 -16.71 -4.60 -11.12
N ALA A 1010 -16.30 -5.56 -10.27
CA ALA A 1010 -15.59 -6.77 -10.67
C ALA A 1010 -16.45 -7.72 -11.51
N ALA A 1011 -17.73 -7.89 -11.17
CA ALA A 1011 -18.65 -8.72 -11.94
C ALA A 1011 -18.87 -8.18 -13.36
N MET A 1012 -18.96 -6.85 -13.48
CA MET A 1012 -19.20 -6.18 -14.76
C MET A 1012 -17.92 -6.04 -15.60
N TYR A 1013 -16.79 -5.76 -14.93
CA TYR A 1013 -15.52 -5.39 -15.54
C TYR A 1013 -14.31 -6.00 -14.78
N PRO A 1014 -14.13 -7.33 -14.79
CA PRO A 1014 -13.16 -8.02 -13.94
C PRO A 1014 -11.72 -7.53 -14.14
N ASP A 1015 -11.24 -7.49 -15.39
CA ASP A 1015 -9.87 -7.07 -15.70
C ASP A 1015 -9.63 -5.59 -15.42
N VAL A 1016 -10.63 -4.74 -15.69
CA VAL A 1016 -10.53 -3.30 -15.47
C VAL A 1016 -10.48 -2.99 -14.00
N PHE A 1017 -11.34 -3.66 -13.23
CA PHE A 1017 -11.42 -3.50 -11.79
C PHE A 1017 -10.14 -3.99 -11.11
N ALA A 1018 -9.61 -5.15 -11.51
CA ALA A 1018 -8.35 -5.67 -11.02
C ALA A 1018 -7.20 -4.67 -11.28
N HIS A 1019 -7.07 -4.18 -12.51
CA HIS A 1019 -6.06 -3.17 -12.84
C HIS A 1019 -6.27 -1.86 -12.07
N PHE A 1020 -7.51 -1.40 -11.91
CA PHE A 1020 -7.85 -0.22 -11.11
C PHE A 1020 -7.42 -0.38 -9.64
N LYS A 1021 -7.69 -1.52 -9.01
CA LYS A 1021 -7.26 -1.82 -7.63
C LYS A 1021 -5.74 -1.87 -7.51
N ASP A 1022 -5.04 -2.52 -8.44
CA ASP A 1022 -3.57 -2.57 -8.44
C ASP A 1022 -2.94 -1.18 -8.63
N PHE A 1023 -3.51 -0.38 -9.53
CA PHE A 1023 -3.03 0.96 -9.82
C PHE A 1023 -3.23 1.90 -8.62
N THR A 1024 -4.42 1.91 -8.03
CA THR A 1024 -4.72 2.72 -6.84
C THR A 1024 -4.02 2.21 -5.58
N ALA A 1025 -3.73 0.92 -5.47
CA ALA A 1025 -2.85 0.38 -4.43
C ALA A 1025 -1.43 0.95 -4.54
N THR A 1026 -0.95 1.23 -5.75
CA THR A 1026 0.38 1.81 -6.00
C THR A 1026 0.40 3.33 -5.83
N PHE A 1027 -0.58 4.04 -6.41
CA PHE A 1027 -0.56 5.50 -6.59
C PHE A 1027 -1.54 6.27 -5.69
N GLY A 1028 -2.44 5.58 -5.00
CA GLY A 1028 -3.35 6.19 -4.02
C GLY A 1028 -4.54 6.92 -4.67
N PRO A 1029 -5.17 7.85 -3.93
CA PRO A 1029 -6.41 8.51 -4.36
C PRO A 1029 -6.14 9.66 -5.34
N LEU A 1030 -6.12 9.35 -6.64
CA LEU A 1030 -5.78 10.31 -7.70
C LEU A 1030 -6.88 11.34 -7.98
N ASP A 1031 -8.10 11.08 -7.52
CA ASP A 1031 -9.24 12.00 -7.51
C ASP A 1031 -8.97 13.29 -6.72
N SER A 1032 -8.02 13.27 -5.78
CA SER A 1032 -7.60 14.46 -5.02
C SER A 1032 -6.71 15.45 -5.80
N LEU A 1033 -6.09 15.01 -6.91
CA LEU A 1033 -5.27 15.87 -7.75
C LEU A 1033 -6.16 16.71 -8.68
N ASN A 1034 -5.77 17.97 -8.93
CA ASN A 1034 -6.39 18.73 -10.01
C ASN A 1034 -6.06 18.10 -11.39
N THR A 1035 -6.89 18.39 -12.38
CA THR A 1035 -6.83 17.70 -13.68
C THR A 1035 -5.53 17.96 -14.43
N ARG A 1036 -4.96 19.17 -14.35
CA ARG A 1036 -3.66 19.47 -14.97
C ARG A 1036 -2.54 18.63 -14.35
N LEU A 1037 -2.45 18.57 -13.01
CA LEU A 1037 -1.43 17.77 -12.30
C LEU A 1037 -1.61 16.28 -12.55
N PHE A 1038 -2.86 15.81 -12.67
CA PHE A 1038 -3.16 14.43 -13.05
C PHE A 1038 -2.60 14.11 -14.46
N LEU A 1039 -2.85 14.98 -15.45
CA LEU A 1039 -2.46 14.71 -16.84
C LEU A 1039 -0.98 15.00 -17.14
N GLN A 1040 -0.38 16.05 -16.58
CA GLN A 1040 0.97 16.50 -16.95
C GLN A 1040 1.97 16.48 -15.80
N GLY A 1041 1.52 16.25 -14.57
CA GLY A 1041 2.36 16.42 -13.40
C GLY A 1041 2.77 17.88 -13.18
N PRO A 1042 3.56 18.15 -12.14
CA PRO A 1042 4.06 19.47 -11.83
C PRO A 1042 5.31 19.81 -12.64
N LYS A 1043 5.50 21.10 -12.91
CA LYS A 1043 6.77 21.63 -13.44
C LYS A 1043 7.80 21.73 -12.32
N ILE A 1044 9.08 21.72 -12.67
CA ILE A 1044 10.14 22.00 -11.71
C ILE A 1044 9.92 23.40 -11.11
N ALA A 1045 10.09 23.49 -9.79
CA ALA A 1045 9.82 24.66 -8.94
C ALA A 1045 8.34 25.06 -8.79
N GLU A 1046 7.40 24.30 -9.36
CA GLU A 1046 5.97 24.52 -9.15
C GLU A 1046 5.54 24.07 -7.75
N GLU A 1047 4.78 24.92 -7.08
CA GLU A 1047 4.19 24.68 -5.76
C GLU A 1047 2.66 24.65 -5.87
N PHE A 1048 2.04 23.69 -5.18
CA PHE A 1048 0.59 23.47 -5.24
C PHE A 1048 0.09 22.77 -3.99
N GLU A 1049 -1.23 22.83 -3.81
CA GLU A 1049 -1.93 22.24 -2.67
C GLU A 1049 -2.77 21.05 -3.11
N VAL A 1050 -2.79 20.00 -2.29
CA VAL A 1050 -3.67 18.83 -2.46
C VAL A 1050 -4.42 18.59 -1.17
N GLU A 1051 -5.75 18.77 -1.20
CA GLU A 1051 -6.62 18.45 -0.08
C GLU A 1051 -6.97 16.95 -0.12
N LEU A 1052 -6.54 16.19 0.89
CA LEU A 1052 -6.86 14.76 0.98
C LEU A 1052 -8.23 14.53 1.61
N GLU A 1053 -8.53 15.31 2.65
CA GLU A 1053 -9.76 15.32 3.43
C GLU A 1053 -9.89 16.72 4.05
N ARG A 1054 -11.09 17.06 4.52
CA ARG A 1054 -11.32 18.33 5.22
C ARG A 1054 -10.32 18.54 6.35
N GLY A 1055 -9.53 19.61 6.25
CA GLY A 1055 -8.49 19.97 7.22
C GLY A 1055 -7.15 19.24 7.06
N LYS A 1056 -6.95 18.45 5.99
CA LYS A 1056 -5.70 17.76 5.67
C LYS A 1056 -5.20 18.16 4.27
N THR A 1057 -4.44 19.26 4.23
CA THR A 1057 -3.82 19.77 3.00
C THR A 1057 -2.34 19.39 2.93
N LEU A 1058 -1.90 18.95 1.76
CA LEU A 1058 -0.49 18.75 1.41
C LEU A 1058 0.00 19.94 0.60
N HIS A 1059 1.05 20.62 1.07
CA HIS A 1059 1.80 21.59 0.29
C HIS A 1059 2.95 20.85 -0.39
N ILE A 1060 2.93 20.79 -1.72
CA ILE A 1060 3.89 20.03 -2.50
C ILE A 1060 4.61 20.96 -3.45
N LYS A 1061 5.94 20.83 -3.53
CA LYS A 1061 6.76 21.52 -4.52
C LYS A 1061 7.68 20.54 -5.23
N ALA A 1062 7.65 20.52 -6.56
CA ALA A 1062 8.59 19.70 -7.33
C ALA A 1062 9.95 20.41 -7.42
N LEU A 1063 11.05 19.73 -7.10
CA LEU A 1063 12.38 20.34 -6.99
C LEU A 1063 13.32 19.95 -8.13
N ALA A 1064 13.42 18.66 -8.44
CA ALA A 1064 14.34 18.16 -9.46
C ALA A 1064 14.01 16.71 -9.88
N VAL A 1065 14.52 16.31 -11.05
CA VAL A 1065 14.56 14.91 -11.51
C VAL A 1065 16.02 14.59 -11.80
N SER A 1066 16.53 13.48 -11.26
CA SER A 1066 17.91 13.06 -11.49
C SER A 1066 18.12 12.43 -12.87
N ASP A 1067 19.39 12.25 -13.22
CA ASP A 1067 19.79 11.36 -14.30
C ASP A 1067 19.42 9.90 -14.00
N LEU A 1068 19.44 9.09 -15.06
CA LEU A 1068 19.17 7.67 -15.00
C LEU A 1068 20.29 6.95 -14.21
N ASN A 1069 19.90 6.17 -13.21
CA ASN A 1069 20.82 5.34 -12.47
C ASN A 1069 21.07 4.00 -13.19
N ARG A 1070 22.02 3.20 -12.69
CA ARG A 1070 22.36 1.88 -13.25
C ARG A 1070 21.22 0.87 -13.24
N ALA A 1071 20.18 1.10 -12.44
CA ALA A 1071 18.99 0.26 -12.34
C ALA A 1071 17.86 0.72 -13.28
N GLY A 1072 18.10 1.69 -14.16
CA GLY A 1072 17.08 2.22 -15.07
C GLY A 1072 16.03 3.09 -14.38
N GLN A 1073 16.38 3.71 -13.25
CA GLN A 1073 15.47 4.56 -12.47
C GLN A 1073 16.00 5.99 -12.37
N ARG A 1074 15.07 6.95 -12.25
CA ARG A 1074 15.35 8.35 -11.93
C ARG A 1074 14.82 8.66 -10.54
N GLN A 1075 15.52 9.53 -9.82
CA GLN A 1075 15.09 10.02 -8.53
C GLN A 1075 14.41 11.37 -8.70
N VAL A 1076 13.15 11.48 -8.29
CA VAL A 1076 12.38 12.72 -8.31
C VAL A 1076 12.34 13.31 -6.91
N PHE A 1077 12.70 14.58 -6.78
CA PHE A 1077 12.76 15.30 -5.51
C PHE A 1077 11.57 16.24 -5.38
N PHE A 1078 10.93 16.19 -4.21
CA PHE A 1078 9.82 17.04 -3.83
C PHE A 1078 10.09 17.69 -2.47
N GLU A 1079 9.50 18.84 -2.22
CA GLU A 1079 9.22 19.33 -0.88
C GLU A 1079 7.76 18.96 -0.55
N LEU A 1080 7.52 18.37 0.62
CA LEU A 1080 6.19 18.03 1.13
C LEU A 1080 6.05 18.60 2.54
N ASN A 1081 5.17 19.60 2.71
CA ASN A 1081 4.96 20.32 3.97
C ASN A 1081 6.27 20.81 4.59
N GLY A 1082 7.12 21.48 3.78
CA GLY A 1082 8.42 21.98 4.20
C GLY A 1082 9.53 20.93 4.36
N GLN A 1083 9.29 19.66 3.97
CA GLN A 1083 10.28 18.61 4.11
C GLN A 1083 10.67 17.98 2.77
N LEU A 1084 11.98 17.81 2.57
CA LEU A 1084 12.51 17.12 1.40
C LEU A 1084 12.04 15.65 1.36
N ARG A 1085 11.54 15.24 0.19
CA ARG A 1085 11.15 13.89 -0.16
C ARG A 1085 11.81 13.51 -1.47
N SER A 1086 12.10 12.23 -1.64
CA SER A 1086 12.57 11.70 -2.91
C SER A 1086 11.87 10.40 -3.22
N ILE A 1087 11.47 10.22 -4.47
CA ILE A 1087 10.87 8.99 -4.98
C ILE A 1087 11.78 8.43 -6.08
N LEU A 1088 12.04 7.13 -6.06
CA LEU A 1088 12.66 6.44 -7.19
C LEU A 1088 11.57 5.98 -8.16
N VAL A 1089 11.72 6.38 -9.41
CA VAL A 1089 10.76 6.11 -10.48
C VAL A 1089 11.47 5.36 -11.60
N LYS A 1090 10.89 4.25 -12.04
CA LYS A 1090 11.40 3.50 -13.20
C LYS A 1090 11.16 4.30 -14.48
N ASP A 1091 12.19 4.46 -15.30
CA ASP A 1091 12.12 5.08 -16.61
C ASP A 1091 11.75 4.02 -17.65
N THR A 1092 10.47 3.98 -18.01
CA THR A 1092 9.91 2.92 -18.86
C THR A 1092 10.45 2.93 -20.28
N GLN A 1093 10.95 4.08 -20.77
CA GLN A 1093 11.57 4.16 -22.10
C GLN A 1093 13.00 3.62 -22.07
N ALA A 1094 13.80 4.05 -21.10
CA ALA A 1094 15.18 3.56 -20.96
C ALA A 1094 15.22 2.05 -20.67
N MET A 1095 14.24 1.53 -19.91
CA MET A 1095 14.16 0.10 -19.63
C MET A 1095 13.94 -0.78 -20.87
N LYS A 1096 13.37 -0.28 -21.98
CA LYS A 1096 13.20 -1.07 -23.21
C LYS A 1096 14.52 -1.46 -23.86
N GLU A 1097 15.58 -0.69 -23.59
CA GLU A 1097 16.94 -0.92 -24.10
C GLU A 1097 17.83 -1.67 -23.10
N MET A 1098 17.34 -1.88 -21.86
CA MET A 1098 18.10 -2.54 -20.79
C MET A 1098 17.66 -4.00 -20.63
N HIS A 1099 18.62 -4.92 -20.64
CA HIS A 1099 18.37 -6.34 -20.35
C HIS A 1099 18.32 -6.57 -18.82
N PHE A 1100 17.12 -6.73 -18.27
CA PHE A 1100 16.92 -7.18 -16.88
C PHE A 1100 16.70 -8.69 -16.82
N HIS A 1101 17.07 -9.29 -15.67
CA HIS A 1101 16.66 -10.65 -15.38
C HIS A 1101 15.14 -10.69 -15.23
N PRO A 1102 14.40 -11.60 -15.91
CA PRO A 1102 12.96 -11.72 -15.73
C PRO A 1102 12.62 -12.05 -14.27
N LYS A 1103 11.47 -11.58 -13.79
CA LYS A 1103 10.88 -11.95 -12.48
C LYS A 1103 9.74 -12.94 -12.66
N ALA A 1104 9.53 -13.81 -11.69
CA ALA A 1104 8.45 -14.79 -11.70
C ALA A 1104 7.09 -14.11 -11.43
N LEU A 1105 6.10 -14.48 -12.23
CA LEU A 1105 4.72 -14.05 -12.07
C LEU A 1105 4.03 -14.87 -10.96
N LYS A 1106 3.44 -14.18 -9.98
CA LYS A 1106 2.89 -14.81 -8.76
C LYS A 1106 1.67 -15.69 -9.01
N ASP A 1107 0.93 -15.38 -10.06
CA ASP A 1107 -0.25 -16.09 -10.54
C ASP A 1107 0.10 -17.33 -11.37
N VAL A 1108 1.34 -17.45 -11.84
CA VAL A 1108 1.80 -18.59 -12.65
C VAL A 1108 2.58 -19.57 -11.79
N LYS A 1109 1.90 -20.62 -11.30
CA LYS A 1109 2.51 -21.67 -10.46
C LYS A 1109 3.78 -22.31 -11.04
N GLY A 1110 3.87 -22.38 -12.36
CA GLY A 1110 5.03 -22.94 -13.07
C GLY A 1110 6.25 -22.03 -13.09
N GLN A 1111 6.13 -20.73 -12.76
CA GLN A 1111 7.26 -19.80 -12.71
C GLN A 1111 7.85 -19.74 -11.31
N ILE A 1112 9.08 -20.22 -11.16
CA ILE A 1112 9.74 -20.30 -9.86
C ILE A 1112 10.62 -19.08 -9.68
N GLY A 1113 10.23 -18.18 -8.79
CA GLY A 1113 11.03 -16.99 -8.42
C GLY A 1113 12.03 -17.28 -7.31
N ALA A 1114 13.06 -16.44 -7.20
CA ALA A 1114 13.98 -16.45 -6.07
C ALA A 1114 13.24 -15.99 -4.80
N PRO A 1115 13.15 -16.84 -3.76
CA PRO A 1115 12.38 -16.53 -2.55
C PRO A 1115 13.00 -15.39 -1.73
N MET A 1116 14.26 -15.07 -1.98
CA MET A 1116 15.01 -14.00 -1.33
C MET A 1116 16.18 -13.58 -2.22
N PRO A 1117 16.67 -12.34 -2.09
CA PRO A 1117 17.92 -11.94 -2.72
C PRO A 1117 19.06 -12.85 -2.26
N GLY A 1118 19.87 -13.34 -3.18
CA GLY A 1118 20.91 -14.32 -2.89
C GLY A 1118 21.75 -14.66 -4.10
N LYS A 1119 22.84 -15.40 -3.86
CA LYS A 1119 23.73 -15.87 -4.92
C LYS A 1119 23.45 -17.34 -5.23
N VAL A 1120 23.32 -17.70 -6.50
CA VAL A 1120 23.15 -19.09 -6.94
C VAL A 1120 24.42 -19.87 -6.70
N ILE A 1121 24.39 -20.83 -5.78
CA ILE A 1121 25.53 -21.70 -5.45
C ILE A 1121 25.53 -22.93 -6.34
N ASP A 1122 24.36 -23.50 -6.58
CA ASP A 1122 24.22 -24.74 -7.33
C ASP A 1122 22.85 -24.84 -8.02
N ILE A 1123 22.82 -25.48 -9.19
CA ILE A 1123 21.60 -25.71 -9.97
C ILE A 1123 21.43 -27.22 -10.10
N LYS A 1124 20.31 -27.75 -9.62
CA LYS A 1124 20.07 -29.20 -9.48
C LYS A 1124 19.30 -29.81 -10.65
N VAL A 1125 18.78 -28.98 -11.55
CA VAL A 1125 17.92 -29.41 -12.67
C VAL A 1125 18.34 -28.74 -13.97
N VAL A 1126 17.95 -29.35 -15.09
CA VAL A 1126 18.19 -28.82 -16.45
C VAL A 1126 16.86 -28.73 -17.20
N ALA A 1127 16.81 -27.91 -18.25
CA ALA A 1127 15.66 -27.88 -19.15
C ALA A 1127 15.38 -29.28 -19.74
N GLY A 1128 14.11 -29.67 -19.78
CA GLY A 1128 13.62 -31.00 -20.17
C GLY A 1128 13.54 -32.01 -19.02
N ALA A 1129 14.03 -31.71 -17.82
CA ALA A 1129 13.98 -32.64 -16.69
C ALA A 1129 12.57 -32.71 -16.08
N LYS A 1130 12.08 -33.92 -15.78
CA LYS A 1130 10.87 -34.12 -14.97
C LYS A 1130 11.20 -33.89 -13.50
N VAL A 1131 10.36 -33.13 -12.81
CA VAL A 1131 10.50 -32.80 -11.38
C VAL A 1131 9.24 -33.15 -10.62
N ALA A 1132 9.40 -33.70 -9.42
CA ALA A 1132 8.30 -33.94 -8.48
C ALA A 1132 8.10 -32.73 -7.55
N LYS A 1133 6.88 -32.60 -6.99
CA LYS A 1133 6.61 -31.60 -5.95
C LYS A 1133 7.55 -31.80 -4.75
N GLY A 1134 8.17 -30.72 -4.28
CA GLY A 1134 9.17 -30.71 -3.21
C GLY A 1134 10.60 -31.02 -3.67
N GLN A 1135 10.82 -31.39 -4.93
CA GLN A 1135 12.16 -31.70 -5.43
C GLN A 1135 13.06 -30.45 -5.46
N PRO A 1136 14.31 -30.52 -4.98
CA PRO A 1136 15.29 -29.44 -5.07
C PRO A 1136 15.56 -29.00 -6.51
N LEU A 1137 15.51 -27.69 -6.75
CA LEU A 1137 15.72 -27.07 -8.06
C LEU A 1137 17.05 -26.32 -8.14
N CYS A 1138 17.35 -25.48 -7.15
CA CYS A 1138 18.63 -24.80 -7.01
C CYS A 1138 18.93 -24.49 -5.54
N VAL A 1139 20.16 -24.07 -5.26
CA VAL A 1139 20.60 -23.64 -3.94
C VAL A 1139 21.02 -22.19 -4.01
N LEU A 1140 20.37 -21.34 -3.22
CA LEU A 1140 20.74 -19.94 -3.05
C LEU A 1140 21.50 -19.77 -1.74
N SER A 1141 22.56 -18.97 -1.76
CA SER A 1141 23.21 -18.49 -0.55
C SER A 1141 22.81 -17.06 -0.26
N ALA A 1142 22.24 -16.86 0.92
CA ALA A 1142 21.95 -15.55 1.47
C ALA A 1142 22.19 -15.58 2.97
N MET A 1143 22.85 -14.55 3.51
CA MET A 1143 23.16 -14.48 4.95
C MET A 1143 23.92 -15.71 5.53
N LYS A 1144 24.77 -16.37 4.73
CA LYS A 1144 25.46 -17.64 5.09
C LYS A 1144 24.51 -18.83 5.33
N MET A 1145 23.24 -18.69 4.99
CA MET A 1145 22.28 -19.78 4.95
C MET A 1145 22.11 -20.22 3.49
N GLU A 1146 22.34 -21.51 3.26
CA GLU A 1146 21.97 -22.14 2.00
C GLU A 1146 20.48 -22.47 2.05
N THR A 1147 19.72 -21.86 1.15
CA THR A 1147 18.29 -22.12 0.99
C THR A 1147 18.11 -22.93 -0.29
N VAL A 1148 17.57 -24.13 -0.12
CA VAL A 1148 17.19 -24.98 -1.25
C VAL A 1148 15.84 -24.51 -1.77
N VAL A 1149 15.81 -24.02 -3.01
CA VAL A 1149 14.56 -23.71 -3.70
C VAL A 1149 13.99 -25.00 -4.24
N THR A 1150 12.76 -25.34 -3.86
CA THR A 1150 12.10 -26.61 -4.22
C THR A 1150 10.93 -26.39 -5.18
N SER A 1151 10.56 -27.43 -5.93
CA SER A 1151 9.45 -27.37 -6.87
C SER A 1151 8.10 -27.31 -6.15
N PRO A 1152 7.22 -26.35 -6.44
CA PRO A 1152 5.88 -26.28 -5.85
C PRO A 1152 4.89 -27.26 -6.50
N MET A 1153 5.22 -27.80 -7.67
CA MET A 1153 4.38 -28.70 -8.46
C MET A 1153 5.20 -29.84 -9.09
N GLU A 1154 4.50 -30.88 -9.54
CA GLU A 1154 5.08 -31.83 -10.47
C GLU A 1154 4.98 -31.28 -11.91
N GLY A 1155 5.95 -31.60 -12.75
CA GLY A 1155 5.96 -31.13 -14.14
C GLY A 1155 7.30 -31.33 -14.83
N THR A 1156 7.45 -30.74 -16.01
CA THR A 1156 8.70 -30.76 -16.79
C THR A 1156 9.31 -29.36 -16.79
N VAL A 1157 10.60 -29.25 -16.44
CA VAL A 1157 11.32 -27.97 -16.47
C VAL A 1157 11.42 -27.50 -17.93
N ARG A 1158 10.70 -26.46 -18.29
CA ARG A 1158 10.72 -25.87 -19.64
C ARG A 1158 12.02 -25.13 -19.88
N LYS A 1159 12.44 -24.31 -18.93
CA LYS A 1159 13.60 -23.41 -19.08
C LYS A 1159 14.22 -23.05 -17.73
N VAL A 1160 15.55 -22.97 -17.67
CA VAL A 1160 16.31 -22.44 -16.53
C VAL A 1160 16.88 -21.08 -16.95
N HIS A 1161 16.63 -20.05 -16.15
CA HIS A 1161 17.00 -18.66 -16.46
C HIS A 1161 18.26 -18.20 -15.74
N VAL A 1162 18.75 -18.98 -14.78
CA VAL A 1162 19.88 -18.61 -13.91
C VAL A 1162 21.13 -19.42 -14.20
N THR A 1163 22.29 -18.86 -13.85
CA THR A 1163 23.60 -19.54 -13.92
C THR A 1163 24.26 -19.63 -12.55
N LYS A 1164 25.24 -20.51 -12.40
CA LYS A 1164 26.05 -20.60 -11.19
C LYS A 1164 26.76 -19.27 -10.94
N ASP A 1165 26.84 -18.87 -9.68
CA ASP A 1165 27.37 -17.59 -9.19
C ASP A 1165 26.57 -16.33 -9.54
N MET A 1166 25.42 -16.48 -10.22
CA MET A 1166 24.53 -15.36 -10.51
C MET A 1166 23.93 -14.78 -9.23
N THR A 1167 23.89 -13.46 -9.13
CA THR A 1167 23.21 -12.77 -8.02
C THR A 1167 21.78 -12.48 -8.44
N LEU A 1168 20.83 -12.89 -7.61
CA LEU A 1168 19.40 -12.72 -7.83
C LEU A 1168 18.86 -11.74 -6.79
N GLU A 1169 17.91 -10.93 -7.22
CA GLU A 1169 17.00 -10.20 -6.34
C GLU A 1169 15.81 -11.08 -5.97
N GLY A 1170 15.01 -10.62 -5.00
CA GLY A 1170 13.73 -11.26 -4.70
C GLY A 1170 12.83 -11.30 -5.94
N ASP A 1171 12.13 -12.43 -6.10
CA ASP A 1171 11.23 -12.75 -7.21
C ASP A 1171 11.91 -12.90 -8.58
N ASP A 1172 13.24 -12.84 -8.71
CA ASP A 1172 13.91 -13.12 -10.00
C ASP A 1172 13.61 -14.55 -10.45
N LEU A 1173 13.20 -14.70 -11.71
CA LEU A 1173 12.77 -15.96 -12.29
C LEU A 1173 13.95 -16.93 -12.35
N ILE A 1174 13.88 -18.02 -11.61
CA ILE A 1174 14.88 -19.09 -11.59
C ILE A 1174 14.64 -20.04 -12.76
N LEU A 1175 13.42 -20.57 -12.86
CA LEU A 1175 13.05 -21.54 -13.90
C LEU A 1175 11.53 -21.60 -14.13
N GLU A 1176 11.16 -22.25 -15.23
CA GLU A 1176 9.77 -22.50 -15.64
C GLU A 1176 9.49 -24.01 -15.65
N ILE A 1177 8.32 -24.40 -15.14
CA ILE A 1177 7.80 -25.78 -15.07
C ILE A 1177 6.45 -25.81 -15.78
N GLU A 1178 6.28 -26.76 -16.70
CA GLU A 1178 5.04 -27.09 -17.40
C GLU A 1178 4.37 -28.35 -16.84
#